data_AF-A0A3D2TJZ8-F1
#
_entry.id   AF-A0A3D2TJZ8-F1
#
_cell.length_a   1.000
_cell.length_b   1.000
_cell.length_c   1.000
_cell.angle_alpha   90.00
_cell.angle_beta   90.00
_cell.angle_gamma   90.00
#
_symmetry.space_group_name_H-M   'P 1'
#
loop_
_entity.id
_entity.type
_entity.pdbx_description
1 polymer ?
#
loop_
_entity_poly.entity_id
_entity_poly.type
_entity_poly.pdbx_seq_one_letter_code
_entity_poly.pdbx_strand_id
1 'polypeptide(L)'
;MQYKIINFLPILFLSLTPCYALDIKSLLGANQVEAYAGKPYGVGRITIDVLRGEPILPLRDERFTLQEATGRAMYPVLEEEGSRRLLRQALQIESPGKVTFYFLFQGDQPFDLSVYAPHEQGMRVKPQYDDAEHQRLLDTWWQQLTGRLGVLQKAADYPPVVENFLVATFSRRLERDLPKPKQGILPWNKPKKDSVFDELFLTESYRLKADRNKLSQHAQTQQNVVPIPEPTLWITPDAVAEDLIEVQVEPIAALVPAECFYLRFGNFTNYLWFRDFNKKWQGDLGNMILRRGIRQGSSQRIGEQLSLRENALAKILGPQFIADVAIIGLDPYVTEGAALGILFQAKNSFLLSNDLMKQRREALQKHPEAEEQTIQLAGQDVSLIATPNGQIRSYYVKHEDFHLVTTSSILATRFIQAAGGDRPLTELPSFLEARQEMPLERNDALFAFISAEFFQNLCTPQYRIETLRRLHASRERHHLELARYAAKVEGHTAYTQEELTKADFLPKGFGLRPDESKLIETEDGYLDSLRGAPGYFLPVADAIPEFATSKETDEFQDFITRFQSEVGQMPPIAVGVQRMPHKNEVDESILIDLWVNHLATSKLGALFEPLGEPIEHKLRPIEGDLLAVEATVEIPVPLIGGENQPHHLFGALRDFRSPLVVTNGQIESEG
;
A
#
# COMPACT_ATOMS: atom_id res chain seq x y z
N MET A 1 -67.36 36.39 4.01
CA MET A 1 -66.69 37.20 2.97
C MET A 1 -66.19 36.21 1.91
N GLN A 2 -67.02 35.75 0.98
CA GLN A 2 -67.43 36.42 -0.28
C GLN A 2 -66.18 36.98 -1.02
N TYR A 3 -65.86 36.56 -2.25
CA TYR A 3 -66.76 36.39 -3.39
C TYR A 3 -66.62 35.10 -4.24
N LYS A 4 -67.70 34.79 -4.97
CA LYS A 4 -67.83 33.82 -6.08
C LYS A 4 -68.01 34.59 -7.41
N ILE A 5 -67.37 34.16 -8.50
CA ILE A 5 -67.83 34.19 -9.92
C ILE A 5 -67.12 32.98 -10.61
N ILE A 6 -67.68 32.00 -11.34
CA ILE A 6 -69.00 31.65 -11.91
C ILE A 6 -69.24 31.99 -13.40
N ASN A 7 -69.06 30.94 -14.24
CA ASN A 7 -69.64 30.68 -15.59
C ASN A 7 -69.17 31.59 -16.74
N PHE A 8 -69.24 31.20 -18.04
CA PHE A 8 -69.96 30.14 -18.76
C PHE A 8 -69.00 29.33 -19.67
N LEU A 9 -69.08 28.00 -19.78
CA LEU A 9 -69.98 27.10 -20.54
C LEU A 9 -69.77 27.09 -22.11
N PRO A 10 -69.92 25.92 -22.78
CA PRO A 10 -69.32 25.60 -24.09
C PRO A 10 -70.34 25.52 -25.25
N ILE A 11 -69.96 25.07 -26.46
CA ILE A 11 -70.76 24.18 -27.36
C ILE A 11 -70.04 23.73 -28.67
N LEU A 12 -70.22 22.44 -29.03
CA LEU A 12 -70.12 21.70 -30.32
C LEU A 12 -68.87 21.83 -31.24
N PHE A 13 -68.13 20.72 -31.50
CA PHE A 13 -68.32 19.66 -32.54
C PHE A 13 -67.97 20.08 -33.98
N LEU A 14 -66.88 19.53 -34.56
CA LEU A 14 -66.92 18.38 -35.50
C LEU A 14 -65.53 18.00 -36.05
N SER A 15 -65.36 16.68 -36.26
CA SER A 15 -64.43 15.99 -37.17
C SER A 15 -63.29 16.76 -37.88
N LEU A 16 -62.06 16.27 -37.72
CA LEU A 16 -61.38 15.48 -38.77
C LEU A 16 -60.02 14.97 -38.26
N THR A 17 -59.86 13.66 -38.20
CA THR A 17 -58.53 13.02 -38.25
C THR A 17 -57.97 13.14 -39.65
N PRO A 18 -56.72 13.59 -39.78
CA PRO A 18 -55.80 12.92 -40.68
C PRO A 18 -54.59 12.38 -39.90
N CYS A 19 -54.09 11.24 -40.33
CA CYS A 19 -52.84 10.67 -39.83
C CYS A 19 -51.69 11.64 -40.09
N TYR A 20 -51.19 12.29 -39.04
CA TYR A 20 -49.80 12.73 -39.02
C TYR A 20 -48.98 11.61 -38.41
N ALA A 21 -48.08 11.04 -39.22
CA ALA A 21 -46.96 10.28 -38.68
C ALA A 21 -46.17 11.22 -37.78
N LEU A 22 -46.21 10.99 -36.47
CA LEU A 22 -45.28 11.60 -35.53
C LEU A 22 -43.90 11.03 -35.83
N ASP A 23 -43.14 11.75 -36.65
CA ASP A 23 -41.71 11.52 -36.81
C ASP A 23 -41.03 11.90 -35.48
N ILE A 24 -40.88 10.91 -34.59
CA ILE A 24 -40.24 11.06 -33.28
C ILE A 24 -38.72 11.21 -33.51
N LYS A 25 -38.33 12.37 -34.02
CA LYS A 25 -36.94 12.75 -34.34
C LYS A 25 -36.52 14.11 -33.78
N SER A 26 -37.36 14.75 -32.98
CA SER A 26 -37.09 16.09 -32.43
C SER A 26 -37.36 16.17 -30.92
N LEU A 27 -36.59 15.43 -30.11
CA LEU A 27 -36.45 15.68 -28.66
C LEU A 27 -35.24 15.00 -27.99
N LEU A 28 -34.19 14.66 -28.75
CA LEU A 28 -32.86 14.37 -28.22
C LEU A 28 -31.94 15.55 -28.53
N GLY A 29 -31.05 15.90 -27.60
CA GLY A 29 -29.98 16.84 -27.90
C GLY A 29 -29.08 16.26 -29.00
N ALA A 30 -28.56 17.10 -29.89
CA ALA A 30 -27.59 16.60 -30.87
C ALA A 30 -26.34 16.10 -30.14
N ASN A 31 -26.14 14.78 -30.12
CA ASN A 31 -24.91 14.15 -29.65
C ASN A 31 -23.72 14.73 -30.42
N GLN A 32 -22.77 15.33 -29.72
CA GLN A 32 -21.65 16.04 -30.32
C GLN A 32 -20.46 15.09 -30.46
N VAL A 33 -20.05 14.83 -31.69
CA VAL A 33 -18.92 13.96 -32.04
C VAL A 33 -17.87 14.79 -32.76
N GLU A 34 -16.70 14.91 -32.16
CA GLU A 34 -15.50 15.52 -32.73
C GLU A 34 -14.40 14.46 -32.82
N ALA A 35 -13.67 14.43 -33.93
CA ALA A 35 -12.54 13.53 -34.10
C ALA A 35 -11.55 14.15 -35.08
N TYR A 36 -10.30 14.30 -34.63
CA TYR A 36 -9.22 14.86 -35.44
C TYR A 36 -8.14 13.80 -35.63
N ALA A 37 -7.82 13.48 -36.87
CA ALA A 37 -6.75 12.54 -37.23
C ALA A 37 -5.39 13.22 -37.03
N GLY A 38 -4.40 12.47 -36.54
CA GLY A 38 -3.06 12.98 -36.29
C GLY A 38 -2.06 11.85 -36.01
N LYS A 39 -0.86 12.21 -35.57
CA LYS A 39 0.22 11.28 -35.22
C LYS A 39 0.73 11.55 -33.80
N PRO A 40 1.09 10.52 -33.01
CA PRO A 40 0.95 9.09 -33.31
C PRO A 40 -0.51 8.58 -33.31
N TYR A 41 -1.46 9.34 -32.75
CA TYR A 41 -2.89 9.02 -32.74
C TYR A 41 -3.74 10.18 -33.25
N GLY A 42 -4.92 9.87 -33.78
CA GLY A 42 -6.04 10.79 -33.74
C GLY A 42 -6.64 10.88 -32.32
N VAL A 43 -7.39 11.94 -32.05
CA VAL A 43 -8.07 12.16 -30.77
C VAL A 43 -9.53 12.53 -31.01
N GLY A 44 -10.42 11.92 -30.23
CA GLY A 44 -11.87 12.09 -30.33
C GLY A 44 -12.50 12.55 -29.03
N ARG A 45 -13.62 13.26 -29.16
CA ARG A 45 -14.51 13.68 -28.08
C ARG A 45 -15.95 13.36 -28.46
N ILE A 46 -16.68 12.75 -27.53
CA ILE A 46 -18.10 12.44 -27.69
C ILE A 46 -18.83 12.91 -26.45
N THR A 47 -19.86 13.75 -26.63
CA THR A 47 -20.80 14.12 -25.58
C THR A 47 -22.18 13.59 -25.91
N ILE A 48 -22.74 12.78 -25.00
CA ILE A 48 -24.06 12.14 -25.15
C ILE A 48 -24.97 12.43 -23.96
N ASP A 49 -26.28 12.40 -24.20
CA ASP A 49 -27.30 12.49 -23.15
C ASP A 49 -27.39 11.17 -22.34
N VAL A 50 -27.51 11.27 -21.01
CA VAL A 50 -27.75 10.13 -20.11
C VAL A 50 -29.26 9.87 -20.02
N LEU A 51 -29.71 8.72 -20.51
CA LEU A 51 -31.12 8.33 -20.46
C LEU A 51 -31.57 8.11 -19.01
N ARG A 52 -32.67 8.77 -18.60
CA ARG A 52 -33.22 8.71 -17.24
C ARG A 52 -34.22 7.55 -17.11
N GLY A 53 -34.12 6.76 -16.03
CA GLY A 53 -35.11 5.72 -15.73
C GLY A 53 -34.78 4.74 -14.60
N GLU A 54 -33.52 4.64 -14.16
CA GLU A 54 -33.05 3.60 -13.21
C GLU A 54 -32.15 4.16 -12.09
N PRO A 55 -31.86 3.39 -11.01
CA PRO A 55 -31.20 3.90 -9.81
C PRO A 55 -29.83 4.55 -10.07
N ILE A 56 -29.52 5.55 -9.24
CA ILE A 56 -28.40 6.48 -9.41
C ILE A 56 -27.05 5.74 -9.35
N LEU A 57 -26.46 5.48 -10.51
CA LEU A 57 -25.12 4.92 -10.62
C LEU A 57 -24.05 6.02 -10.47
N PRO A 58 -22.97 5.79 -9.71
CA PRO A 58 -21.88 6.75 -9.63
C PRO A 58 -21.16 6.84 -10.98
N LEU A 59 -20.77 8.05 -11.41
CA LEU A 59 -19.99 8.30 -12.65
C LEU A 59 -18.59 7.65 -12.69
N ARG A 60 -18.24 6.87 -11.66
CA ARG A 60 -17.00 6.07 -11.58
C ARG A 60 -17.23 4.60 -11.91
N ASP A 61 -18.47 4.23 -12.22
CA ASP A 61 -18.85 2.88 -12.62
C ASP A 61 -18.23 2.51 -13.98
N GLU A 62 -17.59 1.34 -14.06
CA GLU A 62 -16.88 0.87 -15.26
C GLU A 62 -17.81 0.63 -16.46
N ARG A 63 -19.14 0.62 -16.24
CA ARG A 63 -20.15 0.60 -17.31
C ARG A 63 -20.16 1.88 -18.16
N PHE A 64 -19.57 2.99 -17.70
CA PHE A 64 -19.38 4.19 -18.52
C PHE A 64 -18.10 4.05 -19.36
N THR A 65 -18.22 3.54 -20.59
CA THR A 65 -17.07 3.24 -21.45
C THR A 65 -17.38 3.33 -22.95
N LEU A 66 -16.34 3.19 -23.78
CA LEU A 66 -16.39 3.18 -25.24
C LEU A 66 -15.84 1.87 -25.78
N GLN A 67 -16.50 1.28 -26.79
CA GLN A 67 -16.02 0.10 -27.50
C GLN A 67 -16.13 0.29 -29.02
N GLU A 68 -15.07 -0.10 -29.74
CA GLU A 68 -15.01 -0.10 -31.20
C GLU A 68 -14.72 -1.53 -31.67
N ALA A 69 -15.44 -2.00 -32.69
CA ALA A 69 -15.43 -3.42 -33.06
C ALA A 69 -14.11 -3.90 -33.71
N THR A 70 -13.28 -2.99 -34.21
CA THR A 70 -12.01 -3.26 -34.90
C THR A 70 -10.76 -2.85 -34.10
N GLY A 71 -10.92 -2.40 -32.84
CA GLY A 71 -9.84 -1.94 -31.97
C GLY A 71 -9.30 -0.54 -32.30
N ARG A 72 -9.96 0.22 -33.17
CA ARG A 72 -9.49 1.54 -33.64
C ARG A 72 -9.59 2.64 -32.60
N ALA A 73 -10.55 2.60 -31.68
CA ALA A 73 -10.67 3.55 -30.57
C ALA A 73 -10.19 2.92 -29.26
N MET A 74 -9.41 3.69 -28.49
CA MET A 74 -8.59 3.20 -27.39
C MET A 74 -8.41 4.27 -26.31
N TYR A 75 -8.03 3.83 -25.11
CA TYR A 75 -7.78 4.70 -23.95
C TYR A 75 -8.90 5.72 -23.66
N PRO A 76 -10.16 5.27 -23.49
CA PRO A 76 -11.28 6.14 -23.17
C PRO A 76 -11.10 6.74 -21.76
N VAL A 77 -11.40 8.03 -21.64
CA VAL A 77 -11.39 8.76 -20.36
C VAL A 77 -12.65 9.62 -20.27
N LEU A 78 -13.41 9.45 -19.18
CA LEU A 78 -14.57 10.27 -18.86
C LEU A 78 -14.13 11.65 -18.32
N GLU A 79 -14.84 12.70 -18.71
CA GLU A 79 -14.63 14.07 -18.21
C GLU A 79 -14.95 14.19 -16.71
N GLU A 80 -13.98 14.64 -15.92
CA GLU A 80 -14.21 14.99 -14.52
C GLU A 80 -14.71 16.44 -14.40
N GLU A 81 -16.02 16.64 -14.21
CA GLU A 81 -16.58 17.96 -13.88
C GLU A 81 -16.08 18.47 -12.52
N GLY A 82 -15.00 19.24 -12.55
CA GLY A 82 -14.41 19.89 -11.38
C GLY A 82 -15.38 20.86 -10.66
N SER A 83 -15.16 20.99 -9.34
CA SER A 83 -15.76 21.97 -8.41
C SER A 83 -17.28 22.00 -8.20
N ARG A 84 -18.13 21.63 -9.16
CA ARG A 84 -19.61 21.70 -8.98
C ARG A 84 -20.20 20.59 -8.10
N ARG A 85 -19.45 19.53 -7.81
CA ARG A 85 -19.92 18.35 -7.07
C ARG A 85 -20.35 18.64 -5.63
N LEU A 86 -19.61 19.47 -4.89
CA LEU A 86 -19.97 19.86 -3.51
C LEU A 86 -21.29 20.65 -3.47
N LEU A 87 -21.46 21.60 -4.38
CA LEU A 87 -22.71 22.35 -4.54
C LEU A 87 -23.87 21.43 -4.97
N ARG A 88 -23.66 20.48 -5.89
CA ARG A 88 -24.72 19.53 -6.29
C ARG A 88 -25.07 18.50 -5.20
N GLN A 89 -24.11 18.04 -4.39
CA GLN A 89 -24.40 17.17 -3.23
C GLN A 89 -25.17 17.94 -2.14
N ALA A 90 -24.81 19.20 -1.87
CA ALA A 90 -25.55 20.06 -0.93
C ALA A 90 -26.96 20.43 -1.43
N LEU A 91 -27.20 20.38 -2.74
CA LEU A 91 -28.48 20.71 -3.38
C LEU A 91 -29.28 19.50 -3.88
N GLN A 92 -28.84 18.26 -3.59
CA GLN A 92 -29.48 17.02 -4.05
C GLN A 92 -29.72 16.95 -5.58
N ILE A 93 -28.86 17.58 -6.39
CA ILE A 93 -29.05 17.61 -7.85
C ILE A 93 -28.55 16.30 -8.46
N GLU A 94 -29.51 15.44 -8.75
CA GLU A 94 -29.37 14.10 -9.34
C GLU A 94 -28.68 14.13 -10.73
N SER A 95 -27.93 13.05 -11.01
CA SER A 95 -27.26 12.61 -12.26
C SER A 95 -27.07 13.62 -13.40
N PRO A 96 -25.84 13.79 -13.94
CA PRO A 96 -25.61 14.72 -15.03
C PRO A 96 -26.42 14.30 -16.26
N GLY A 97 -27.12 15.26 -16.87
CA GLY A 97 -27.91 15.00 -18.07
C GLY A 97 -27.06 14.64 -19.30
N LYS A 98 -25.75 14.91 -19.24
CA LYS A 98 -24.77 14.61 -20.29
C LYS A 98 -23.49 14.04 -19.70
N VAL A 99 -22.82 13.16 -20.44
CA VAL A 99 -21.45 12.73 -20.17
C VAL A 99 -20.57 12.93 -21.40
N THR A 100 -19.33 13.36 -21.17
CA THR A 100 -18.32 13.55 -22.21
C THR A 100 -17.22 12.51 -22.05
N PHE A 101 -16.91 11.80 -23.12
CA PHE A 101 -15.76 10.91 -23.22
C PHE A 101 -14.72 11.49 -24.17
N TYR A 102 -13.45 11.35 -23.82
CA TYR A 102 -12.30 11.58 -24.68
C TYR A 102 -11.61 10.24 -24.96
N PHE A 103 -11.09 10.04 -26.16
CA PHE A 103 -10.39 8.80 -26.54
C PHE A 103 -9.34 9.06 -27.62
N LEU A 104 -8.38 8.14 -27.73
CA LEU A 104 -7.43 8.12 -28.84
C LEU A 104 -7.91 7.15 -29.92
N PHE A 105 -7.51 7.36 -31.18
CA PHE A 105 -7.81 6.42 -32.27
C PHE A 105 -6.73 6.33 -33.33
N GLN A 106 -6.75 5.24 -34.11
CA GLN A 106 -5.86 5.02 -35.25
C GLN A 106 -6.61 5.14 -36.60
N GLY A 107 -5.89 5.62 -37.63
CA GLY A 107 -6.38 5.78 -39.00
C GLY A 107 -7.30 7.00 -39.20
N ASP A 108 -7.59 7.31 -40.46
CA ASP A 108 -8.34 8.49 -40.92
C ASP A 108 -9.76 8.18 -41.39
N GLN A 109 -10.04 6.94 -41.78
CA GLN A 109 -11.34 6.53 -42.30
C GLN A 109 -12.44 6.58 -41.22
N PRO A 110 -13.70 6.90 -41.56
CA PRO A 110 -14.83 6.81 -40.63
C PRO A 110 -15.03 5.41 -40.03
N PHE A 111 -15.50 5.35 -38.78
CA PHE A 111 -15.76 4.09 -38.05
C PHE A 111 -17.00 4.21 -37.15
N ASP A 112 -17.48 3.08 -36.63
CA ASP A 112 -18.66 2.97 -35.77
C ASP A 112 -18.23 2.66 -34.34
N LEU A 113 -18.76 3.38 -33.36
CA LEU A 113 -18.39 3.28 -31.95
C LEU A 113 -19.64 3.02 -31.09
N SER A 114 -19.56 2.03 -30.21
CA SER A 114 -20.56 1.76 -29.17
C SER A 114 -20.20 2.51 -27.90
N VAL A 115 -21.07 3.42 -27.46
CA VAL A 115 -20.91 4.24 -26.26
C VAL A 115 -21.86 3.74 -25.17
N TYR A 116 -21.35 3.40 -24.00
CA TYR A 116 -22.17 2.88 -22.89
C TYR A 116 -22.38 3.97 -21.83
N ALA A 117 -23.64 4.42 -21.66
CA ALA A 117 -23.97 5.42 -20.62
C ALA A 117 -25.47 5.46 -20.22
N PRO A 118 -25.98 4.50 -19.42
CA PRO A 118 -25.40 3.18 -19.14
C PRO A 118 -25.75 2.14 -20.22
N HIS A 119 -26.68 2.47 -21.13
CA HIS A 119 -27.03 1.65 -22.29
C HIS A 119 -26.12 1.96 -23.48
N GLU A 120 -26.04 1.00 -24.41
CA GLU A 120 -25.30 1.14 -25.67
C GLU A 120 -25.97 2.15 -26.62
N GLN A 121 -25.19 3.11 -27.10
CA GLN A 121 -25.56 4.06 -28.15
C GLN A 121 -24.51 3.97 -29.28
N GLY A 122 -24.94 3.57 -30.48
CA GLY A 122 -24.08 3.51 -31.65
C GLY A 122 -23.85 4.91 -32.27
N MET A 123 -22.59 5.27 -32.50
CA MET A 123 -22.16 6.57 -33.02
C MET A 123 -21.20 6.41 -34.21
N ARG A 124 -21.45 7.13 -35.31
CA ARG A 124 -20.54 7.18 -36.47
C ARG A 124 -19.50 8.28 -36.28
N VAL A 125 -18.24 7.91 -36.09
CA VAL A 125 -17.10 8.83 -36.02
C VAL A 125 -16.59 9.12 -37.43
N LYS A 126 -16.33 10.40 -37.74
CA LYS A 126 -15.75 10.87 -39.01
C LYS A 126 -14.53 11.74 -38.70
N PRO A 127 -13.31 11.20 -38.75
CA PRO A 127 -12.09 11.98 -38.52
C PRO A 127 -11.95 13.14 -39.51
N GLN A 128 -11.40 14.25 -39.02
CA GLN A 128 -11.09 15.46 -39.78
C GLN A 128 -9.59 15.79 -39.63
N TYR A 129 -9.05 16.63 -40.51
CA TYR A 129 -7.68 17.15 -40.38
C TYR A 129 -7.72 18.61 -39.98
N ASP A 130 -7.29 18.88 -38.74
CA ASP A 130 -7.04 20.21 -38.20
C ASP A 130 -5.99 20.03 -37.09
N ASP A 131 -4.75 20.47 -37.35
CA ASP A 131 -3.64 20.27 -36.41
C ASP A 131 -3.82 21.08 -35.11
N ALA A 132 -4.49 22.24 -35.17
CA ALA A 132 -4.70 23.09 -34.00
C ALA A 132 -5.75 22.49 -33.07
N GLU A 133 -6.88 22.04 -33.64
CA GLU A 133 -7.93 21.36 -32.87
C GLU A 133 -7.51 19.96 -32.42
N HIS A 134 -6.69 19.24 -33.20
CA HIS A 134 -6.04 18.00 -32.77
C HIS A 134 -5.20 18.20 -31.51
N GLN A 135 -4.28 19.17 -31.51
CA GLN A 135 -3.44 19.44 -30.34
C GLN A 135 -4.26 19.89 -29.14
N ARG A 136 -5.24 20.79 -29.34
CA ARG A 136 -6.16 21.25 -28.27
C ARG A 136 -6.91 20.09 -27.63
N LEU A 137 -7.41 19.16 -28.44
CA LEU A 137 -8.20 18.02 -27.94
C LEU A 137 -7.30 16.94 -27.31
N LEU A 138 -6.08 16.75 -27.81
CA LEU A 138 -5.07 15.86 -27.23
C LEU A 138 -4.61 16.36 -25.85
N ASP A 139 -4.37 17.67 -25.70
CA ASP A 139 -4.11 18.30 -24.40
C ASP A 139 -5.29 18.13 -23.43
N THR A 140 -6.52 18.21 -23.95
CA THR A 140 -7.71 18.00 -23.11
C THR A 140 -7.81 16.55 -22.64
N TRP A 141 -7.63 15.56 -23.53
CA TRP A 141 -7.57 14.14 -23.17
C TRP A 141 -6.46 13.86 -22.13
N TRP A 142 -5.27 14.44 -22.32
CA TRP A 142 -4.15 14.33 -21.38
C TRP A 142 -4.48 14.89 -19.98
N GLN A 143 -5.15 16.04 -19.94
CA GLN A 143 -5.63 16.63 -18.68
C GLN A 143 -6.67 15.76 -17.97
N GLN A 144 -7.56 15.10 -18.71
CA GLN A 144 -8.55 14.17 -18.12
C GLN A 144 -7.87 12.89 -17.61
N LEU A 145 -6.95 12.29 -18.38
CA LEU A 145 -6.21 11.08 -17.98
C LEU A 145 -5.42 11.32 -16.68
N THR A 146 -4.70 12.44 -16.63
CA THR A 146 -3.92 12.82 -15.45
C THR A 146 -4.79 13.28 -14.27
N GLY A 147 -5.97 13.87 -14.54
CA GLY A 147 -7.00 14.16 -13.55
C GLY A 147 -7.51 12.90 -12.86
N ARG A 148 -7.95 11.90 -13.66
CA ARG A 148 -8.38 10.58 -13.19
C ARG A 148 -7.32 9.91 -12.31
N LEU A 149 -6.05 9.92 -12.71
CA LEU A 149 -4.95 9.40 -11.88
C LEU A 149 -4.91 10.09 -10.50
N GLY A 150 -4.99 11.42 -10.46
CA GLY A 150 -4.98 12.19 -9.22
C GLY A 150 -6.22 11.99 -8.33
N VAL A 151 -7.35 11.56 -8.91
CA VAL A 151 -8.56 11.16 -8.17
C VAL A 151 -8.46 9.74 -7.66
N LEU A 152 -8.02 8.78 -8.49
CA LEU A 152 -7.83 7.38 -8.07
C LEU A 152 -6.78 7.28 -6.96
N GLN A 153 -5.69 8.06 -7.03
CA GLN A 153 -4.69 8.18 -5.97
C GLN A 153 -5.27 8.62 -4.61
N LYS A 154 -6.46 9.23 -4.57
CA LYS A 154 -7.19 9.58 -3.34
C LYS A 154 -8.35 8.63 -3.00
N ALA A 155 -8.73 7.74 -3.92
CA ALA A 155 -9.82 6.79 -3.74
C ALA A 155 -9.29 5.46 -3.16
N ALA A 156 -10.03 4.88 -2.23
CA ALA A 156 -9.67 3.63 -1.55
C ALA A 156 -9.84 2.38 -2.41
N ASP A 157 -10.70 2.48 -3.44
CA ASP A 157 -11.42 1.32 -3.95
C ASP A 157 -10.73 0.66 -5.15
N TYR A 158 -9.75 1.34 -5.77
CA TYR A 158 -9.05 0.88 -6.97
C TYR A 158 -7.57 1.33 -6.99
N PRO A 159 -6.59 0.39 -7.01
CA PRO A 159 -5.18 0.71 -7.18
C PRO A 159 -4.88 1.33 -8.56
N PRO A 160 -4.32 2.55 -8.65
CA PRO A 160 -4.15 3.28 -9.92
C PRO A 160 -2.96 2.80 -10.76
N VAL A 161 -2.70 1.49 -10.79
CA VAL A 161 -1.52 0.89 -11.44
C VAL A 161 -1.55 1.09 -12.95
N VAL A 162 -2.72 0.89 -13.57
CA VAL A 162 -2.91 1.07 -15.03
C VAL A 162 -2.77 2.54 -15.41
N GLU A 163 -3.50 3.45 -14.77
CA GLU A 163 -3.40 4.88 -15.05
C GLU A 163 -1.99 5.44 -14.79
N ASN A 164 -1.28 4.96 -13.77
CA ASN A 164 0.10 5.38 -13.51
C ASN A 164 1.07 4.89 -14.60
N PHE A 165 0.90 3.67 -15.12
CA PHE A 165 1.66 3.16 -16.28
C PHE A 165 1.33 3.96 -17.55
N LEU A 166 0.05 4.19 -17.85
CA LEU A 166 -0.36 4.93 -19.04
C LEU A 166 0.14 6.37 -19.02
N VAL A 167 0.04 7.07 -17.88
CA VAL A 167 0.58 8.44 -17.73
C VAL A 167 2.10 8.46 -17.93
N ALA A 168 2.84 7.51 -17.34
CA ALA A 168 4.30 7.47 -17.54
C ALA A 168 4.69 7.21 -19.00
N THR A 169 4.00 6.25 -19.65
CA THR A 169 4.26 5.84 -21.03
C THR A 169 3.86 6.91 -22.04
N PHE A 170 2.70 7.57 -21.88
CA PHE A 170 2.27 8.65 -22.75
C PHE A 170 3.00 9.96 -22.53
N SER A 171 3.49 10.26 -21.33
CA SER A 171 4.39 11.39 -21.09
C SER A 171 5.62 11.34 -22.00
N ARG A 172 6.21 10.14 -22.15
CA ARG A 172 7.28 9.88 -23.12
C ARG A 172 6.79 9.91 -24.57
N ARG A 173 5.82 9.05 -24.92
CA ARG A 173 5.36 8.83 -26.32
C ARG A 173 4.70 10.05 -26.98
N LEU A 174 4.22 11.02 -26.19
CA LEU A 174 3.55 12.24 -26.67
C LEU A 174 4.31 13.53 -26.31
N GLU A 175 5.53 13.41 -25.78
CA GLU A 175 6.38 14.52 -25.33
C GLU A 175 5.65 15.49 -24.36
N ARG A 176 4.90 14.94 -23.39
CA ARG A 176 4.14 15.71 -22.40
C ARG A 176 4.78 15.64 -21.00
N ASP A 177 4.82 16.79 -20.33
CA ASP A 177 5.21 16.87 -18.91
C ASP A 177 4.35 15.96 -18.03
N LEU A 178 5.00 15.24 -17.11
CA LEU A 178 4.30 14.52 -16.04
C LEU A 178 3.44 15.48 -15.19
N PRO A 179 2.25 15.06 -14.74
CA PRO A 179 1.37 15.91 -13.96
C PRO A 179 2.02 16.32 -12.63
N LYS A 180 2.27 17.62 -12.48
CA LYS A 180 2.72 18.21 -11.21
C LYS A 180 1.54 18.21 -10.22
N PRO A 181 1.75 17.86 -8.94
CA PRO A 181 0.67 17.87 -7.96
C PRO A 181 0.08 19.28 -7.84
N LYS A 182 -1.23 19.41 -8.07
CA LYS A 182 -1.93 20.71 -8.01
C LYS A 182 -1.77 21.31 -6.61
N GLN A 183 -1.09 22.46 -6.54
CA GLN A 183 -0.93 23.20 -5.29
C GLN A 183 -2.28 23.78 -4.86
N GLY A 184 -2.81 23.34 -3.73
CA GLY A 184 -3.99 23.95 -3.14
C GLY A 184 -3.67 25.34 -2.58
N ILE A 185 -4.54 26.31 -2.87
CA ILE A 185 -4.41 27.70 -2.39
C ILE A 185 -4.68 27.81 -0.88
N LEU A 186 -5.46 26.87 -0.32
CA LEU A 186 -5.77 26.79 1.11
C LEU A 186 -4.74 25.93 1.86
N PRO A 187 -4.36 26.27 3.11
CA PRO A 187 -3.29 25.60 3.84
C PRO A 187 -3.55 24.10 4.07
N TRP A 188 -4.81 23.69 4.30
CA TRP A 188 -5.24 22.30 4.42
C TRP A 188 -5.32 21.53 3.09
N ASN A 189 -5.25 22.22 1.94
CA ASN A 189 -5.23 21.62 0.61
C ASN A 189 -3.82 21.59 -0.03
N LYS A 190 -2.77 21.90 0.73
CA LYS A 190 -1.38 21.73 0.26
C LYS A 190 -1.19 20.26 -0.14
N PRO A 191 -0.62 19.95 -1.32
CA PRO A 191 -0.31 18.58 -1.68
C PRO A 191 0.65 18.00 -0.64
N LYS A 192 0.28 16.85 -0.05
CA LYS A 192 1.16 16.11 0.85
C LYS A 192 2.46 15.85 0.09
N LYS A 193 3.57 16.43 0.56
CA LYS A 193 4.89 16.02 0.07
C LYS A 193 5.06 14.55 0.40
N ASP A 194 5.64 13.77 -0.51
CA ASP A 194 6.01 12.39 -0.21
C ASP A 194 6.92 12.41 1.01
N SER A 195 6.51 11.76 2.10
CA SER A 195 7.28 11.73 3.34
C SER A 195 8.51 10.84 3.15
N VAL A 196 9.60 11.13 3.86
CA VAL A 196 10.71 10.18 3.92
C VAL A 196 10.27 8.79 4.46
N PHE A 197 9.17 8.69 5.22
CA PHE A 197 8.57 7.42 5.61
C PHE A 197 7.87 6.67 4.46
N ASP A 198 7.26 7.39 3.50
CA ASP A 198 6.66 6.77 2.31
C ASP A 198 7.73 5.98 1.53
N GLU A 199 8.95 6.52 1.51
CA GLU A 199 10.16 5.98 0.88
C GLU A 199 10.92 4.96 1.75
N LEU A 200 10.96 5.15 3.08
CA LEU A 200 11.56 4.17 3.99
C LEU A 200 10.81 2.85 3.90
N PHE A 201 9.48 2.88 4.03
CA PHE A 201 8.64 1.67 4.11
C PHE A 201 8.11 1.18 2.75
N LEU A 202 8.54 1.78 1.64
CA LEU A 202 8.08 1.44 0.28
C LEU A 202 6.54 1.40 0.16
N THR A 203 5.87 2.47 0.58
CA THR A 203 4.41 2.61 0.47
C THR A 203 3.92 2.57 -0.99
N GLU A 204 2.64 2.28 -1.22
CA GLU A 204 2.09 2.21 -2.60
C GLU A 204 2.29 3.53 -3.37
N SER A 205 2.12 4.68 -2.70
CA SER A 205 2.43 6.02 -3.22
C SER A 205 3.86 6.12 -3.74
N TYR A 206 4.84 5.70 -2.94
CA TYR A 206 6.25 5.70 -3.34
C TYR A 206 6.52 4.72 -4.50
N ARG A 207 5.97 3.50 -4.45
CA ARG A 207 6.11 2.49 -5.51
C ARG A 207 5.58 3.02 -6.85
N LEU A 208 4.40 3.63 -6.87
CA LEU A 208 3.80 4.23 -8.07
C LEU A 208 4.62 5.42 -8.59
N LYS A 209 5.22 6.22 -7.71
CA LYS A 209 6.15 7.30 -8.08
C LYS A 209 7.44 6.75 -8.69
N ALA A 210 8.07 5.74 -8.08
CA ALA A 210 9.28 5.09 -8.59
C ALA A 210 9.04 4.46 -9.98
N ASP A 211 7.91 3.75 -10.15
CA ASP A 211 7.46 3.22 -11.44
C ASP A 211 7.34 4.33 -12.50
N ARG A 212 6.65 5.43 -12.15
CA ARG A 212 6.41 6.55 -13.08
C ARG A 212 7.71 7.19 -13.52
N ASN A 213 8.61 7.45 -12.56
CA ASN A 213 9.93 8.03 -12.81
C ASN A 213 10.81 7.14 -13.71
N LYS A 214 10.70 5.81 -13.60
CA LYS A 214 11.47 4.85 -14.43
C LYS A 214 10.89 4.68 -15.83
N LEU A 215 9.57 4.74 -15.99
CA LEU A 215 8.85 4.54 -17.27
C LEU A 215 8.76 5.79 -18.14
N SER A 216 8.79 7.00 -17.55
CA SER A 216 8.75 8.27 -18.29
C SER A 216 10.10 8.70 -18.89
N GLN A 217 11.19 8.00 -18.56
CA GLN A 217 12.52 8.29 -19.10
C GLN A 217 12.64 7.78 -20.54
N HIS A 218 13.12 8.63 -21.46
CA HIS A 218 13.34 8.24 -22.86
C HIS A 218 14.39 7.13 -23.02
N ALA A 219 15.42 7.15 -22.18
CA ALA A 219 16.41 6.10 -22.06
C ALA A 219 16.92 6.02 -20.61
N GLN A 220 17.14 4.80 -20.15
CA GLN A 220 17.91 4.54 -18.94
C GLN A 220 19.39 4.67 -19.31
N THR A 221 20.04 5.71 -18.79
CA THR A 221 21.47 5.95 -19.03
C THR A 221 22.30 4.83 -18.42
N GLN A 222 23.30 4.35 -19.15
CA GLN A 222 24.30 3.43 -18.60
C GLN A 222 25.00 4.10 -17.43
N GLN A 223 24.92 3.49 -16.25
CA GLN A 223 25.30 4.12 -14.99
C GLN A 223 26.76 3.80 -14.68
N ASN A 224 27.55 4.81 -14.31
CA ASN A 224 28.93 4.60 -13.87
C ASN A 224 28.92 3.92 -12.50
N VAL A 225 29.66 2.82 -12.38
CA VAL A 225 29.91 2.14 -11.11
C VAL A 225 30.85 2.99 -10.26
N VAL A 226 30.52 3.13 -8.98
CA VAL A 226 31.29 3.87 -7.97
C VAL A 226 31.36 3.05 -6.67
N PRO A 227 32.34 3.31 -5.79
CA PRO A 227 32.32 2.76 -4.43
C PRO A 227 31.01 3.12 -3.72
N ILE A 228 30.57 2.25 -2.82
CA ILE A 228 29.40 2.53 -1.97
C ILE A 228 29.72 3.77 -1.12
N PRO A 229 28.79 4.75 -1.00
CA PRO A 229 29.01 5.90 -0.13
C PRO A 229 29.17 5.48 1.32
N GLU A 230 29.90 6.29 2.09
CA GLU A 230 30.11 6.03 3.52
C GLU A 230 28.78 6.03 4.30
N PRO A 231 28.60 5.16 5.32
CA PRO A 231 27.44 5.19 6.19
C PRO A 231 27.29 6.53 6.93
N THR A 232 26.04 6.89 7.23
CA THR A 232 25.77 8.04 8.11
C THR A 232 26.17 7.71 9.54
N LEU A 233 26.88 8.64 10.17
CA LEU A 233 27.19 8.61 11.59
C LEU A 233 25.97 9.09 12.39
N TRP A 234 25.45 8.22 13.24
CA TRP A 234 24.34 8.50 14.16
C TRP A 234 24.87 8.83 15.55
N ILE A 235 24.07 9.51 16.37
CA ILE A 235 24.44 9.77 17.76
C ILE A 235 24.16 8.49 18.56
N THR A 236 25.20 7.86 19.08
CA THR A 236 25.05 6.78 20.08
C THR A 236 24.53 7.39 21.38
N PRO A 237 23.50 6.81 22.02
CA PRO A 237 23.13 7.18 23.38
C PRO A 237 24.32 7.08 24.35
N ASP A 238 24.27 7.85 25.43
CA ASP A 238 25.23 7.71 26.52
C ASP A 238 25.11 6.31 27.18
N ALA A 239 26.13 5.93 27.96
CA ALA A 239 26.18 4.62 28.60
C ALA A 239 24.98 4.38 29.55
N VAL A 240 24.56 3.12 29.67
CA VAL A 240 23.46 2.67 30.56
C VAL A 240 23.65 3.27 31.97
N ALA A 241 22.65 4.02 32.44
CA ALA A 241 22.65 4.56 33.80
C ALA A 241 22.60 3.41 34.83
N GLU A 242 23.28 3.57 35.98
CA GLU A 242 23.49 2.47 36.94
C GLU A 242 22.17 1.89 37.49
N ASP A 243 21.08 2.66 37.49
CA ASP A 243 19.73 2.26 37.92
C ASP A 243 18.98 1.38 36.92
N LEU A 244 19.31 1.45 35.62
CA LEU A 244 18.73 0.58 34.59
C LEU A 244 19.22 -0.88 34.68
N ILE A 245 20.31 -1.14 35.41
CA ILE A 245 20.92 -2.47 35.55
C ILE A 245 20.02 -3.45 36.33
N GLU A 246 19.09 -2.96 37.15
CA GLU A 246 18.17 -3.79 37.95
C GLU A 246 16.85 -4.14 37.22
N VAL A 247 16.63 -3.65 35.99
CA VAL A 247 15.38 -3.88 35.25
C VAL A 247 15.23 -5.34 34.83
N GLN A 248 14.12 -5.98 35.22
CA GLN A 248 13.82 -7.36 34.82
C GLN A 248 13.42 -7.45 33.34
N VAL A 249 14.13 -8.28 32.60
CA VAL A 249 13.90 -8.55 31.18
C VAL A 249 13.73 -10.05 30.92
N GLU A 250 12.98 -10.38 29.88
CA GLU A 250 12.75 -11.76 29.47
C GLU A 250 14.02 -12.41 28.87
N PRO A 251 14.33 -13.69 29.19
CA PRO A 251 15.54 -14.35 28.68
C PRO A 251 15.63 -14.41 27.14
N ILE A 252 14.49 -14.50 26.45
CA ILE A 252 14.42 -14.56 24.99
C ILE A 252 14.94 -13.27 24.31
N ALA A 253 14.92 -12.12 24.99
CA ALA A 253 15.46 -10.86 24.46
C ALA A 253 17.01 -10.86 24.37
N ALA A 254 17.70 -11.65 25.20
CA ALA A 254 19.16 -11.76 25.19
C ALA A 254 19.72 -12.43 23.91
N LEU A 255 18.86 -13.02 23.07
CA LEU A 255 19.24 -13.61 21.79
C LEU A 255 18.75 -12.78 20.59
N VAL A 256 18.17 -11.60 20.83
CA VAL A 256 17.67 -10.72 19.79
C VAL A 256 18.71 -9.63 19.51
N PRO A 257 19.26 -9.52 18.29
CA PRO A 257 20.23 -8.49 17.93
C PRO A 257 19.64 -7.08 18.08
N ALA A 258 20.47 -6.12 18.53
CA ALA A 258 20.10 -4.72 18.72
C ALA A 258 19.41 -4.09 17.49
N GLU A 259 19.83 -4.46 16.28
CA GLU A 259 19.30 -3.93 15.02
C GLU A 259 18.00 -4.60 14.52
N CYS A 260 17.37 -5.48 15.31
CA CYS A 260 16.11 -6.13 14.96
C CYS A 260 14.88 -5.37 15.48
N PHE A 261 13.78 -5.42 14.73
CA PHE A 261 12.46 -5.28 15.37
C PHE A 261 12.16 -6.54 16.19
N TYR A 262 11.39 -6.39 17.26
CA TYR A 262 11.10 -7.47 18.21
C TYR A 262 9.63 -7.47 18.61
N LEU A 263 8.90 -8.53 18.27
CA LEU A 263 7.48 -8.72 18.57
C LEU A 263 7.31 -9.94 19.48
N ARG A 264 7.24 -9.74 20.79
CA ARG A 264 7.17 -10.79 21.81
C ARG A 264 5.74 -11.04 22.28
N PHE A 265 5.35 -12.30 22.41
CA PHE A 265 4.00 -12.70 22.84
C PHE A 265 3.91 -13.14 24.31
N GLY A 266 5.03 -13.37 24.99
CA GLY A 266 5.09 -13.82 26.38
C GLY A 266 4.74 -15.30 26.58
N ASN A 267 3.92 -15.87 25.70
CA ASN A 267 3.58 -17.29 25.64
C ASN A 267 2.98 -17.69 24.28
N PHE A 268 2.91 -19.00 24.02
CA PHE A 268 2.38 -19.54 22.77
C PHE A 268 0.87 -19.25 22.56
N THR A 269 0.06 -19.14 23.62
CA THR A 269 -1.37 -18.86 23.50
C THR A 269 -1.63 -17.46 22.95
N ASN A 270 -0.86 -16.47 23.40
CA ASN A 270 -0.90 -15.10 22.89
C ASN A 270 -0.45 -15.01 21.42
N TYR A 271 0.58 -15.78 21.03
CA TYR A 271 0.98 -15.91 19.61
C TYR A 271 -0.16 -16.49 18.74
N LEU A 272 -0.83 -17.56 19.20
CA LEU A 272 -1.99 -18.13 18.50
C LEU A 272 -3.13 -17.11 18.40
N TRP A 273 -3.44 -16.39 19.48
CA TRP A 273 -4.45 -15.32 19.49
C TRP A 273 -4.09 -14.21 18.49
N PHE A 274 -2.88 -13.66 18.52
CA PHE A 274 -2.46 -12.59 17.61
C PHE A 274 -2.54 -13.02 16.14
N ARG A 275 -2.14 -14.25 15.82
CA ARG A 275 -2.26 -14.79 14.47
C ARG A 275 -3.73 -14.96 14.06
N ASP A 276 -4.57 -15.50 14.94
CA ASP A 276 -5.99 -15.75 14.62
C ASP A 276 -6.81 -14.44 14.61
N PHE A 277 -6.41 -13.43 15.38
CA PHE A 277 -6.83 -12.03 15.25
C PHE A 277 -6.46 -11.50 13.86
N ASN A 278 -5.19 -11.54 13.46
CA ASN A 278 -4.78 -11.10 12.12
C ASN A 278 -5.53 -11.83 10.99
N LYS A 279 -5.84 -13.13 11.12
CA LYS A 279 -6.66 -13.88 10.14
C LYS A 279 -8.11 -13.41 10.10
N LYS A 280 -8.75 -13.15 11.24
CA LYS A 280 -10.13 -12.63 11.29
C LYS A 280 -10.23 -11.22 10.73
N TRP A 281 -9.28 -10.34 11.08
CA TRP A 281 -9.31 -8.91 10.74
C TRP A 281 -8.71 -8.57 9.37
N GLN A 282 -8.20 -9.58 8.62
CA GLN A 282 -7.83 -9.47 7.20
C GLN A 282 -9.01 -9.03 6.28
N GLY A 283 -10.25 -9.09 6.76
CA GLY A 283 -11.45 -8.60 6.05
C GLY A 283 -11.84 -7.14 6.32
N ASP A 284 -11.70 -6.64 7.56
CA ASP A 284 -12.30 -5.36 7.97
C ASP A 284 -11.28 -4.29 8.41
N LEU A 285 -10.36 -4.59 9.34
CA LEU A 285 -9.41 -3.57 9.80
C LEU A 285 -8.39 -3.21 8.71
N GLY A 286 -7.99 -4.19 7.89
CA GLY A 286 -7.19 -3.96 6.69
C GLY A 286 -7.90 -2.98 5.75
N ASN A 287 -9.19 -3.18 5.50
CA ASN A 287 -10.01 -2.29 4.67
C ASN A 287 -10.33 -0.94 5.33
N MET A 288 -10.18 -0.79 6.65
CA MET A 288 -10.47 0.46 7.38
C MET A 288 -9.23 1.34 7.58
N ILE A 289 -8.09 0.77 7.98
CA ILE A 289 -6.84 1.50 8.29
C ILE A 289 -5.92 1.57 7.07
N LEU A 290 -5.92 0.56 6.20
CA LEU A 290 -5.14 0.51 4.96
C LEU A 290 -6.08 0.35 3.75
N ARG A 291 -6.86 1.41 3.49
CA ARG A 291 -7.78 1.56 2.35
C ARG A 291 -7.08 1.46 0.98
N ARG A 292 -6.64 0.25 0.58
CA ARG A 292 -6.50 -0.28 -0.78
C ARG A 292 -6.15 -1.78 -0.75
N GLY A 293 -6.80 -2.55 -1.61
CA GLY A 293 -6.56 -3.99 -1.76
C GLY A 293 -5.26 -4.36 -2.46
N ILE A 294 -5.01 -5.68 -2.53
CA ILE A 294 -3.88 -6.38 -3.17
C ILE A 294 -2.58 -6.48 -2.33
N ARG A 295 -2.62 -7.35 -1.31
CA ARG A 295 -1.91 -8.64 -1.36
C ARG A 295 -2.36 -9.59 -0.23
N GLN A 296 -3.36 -10.41 -0.53
CA GLN A 296 -3.75 -11.53 0.34
C GLN A 296 -2.59 -12.53 0.47
N GLY A 297 -2.45 -13.16 1.64
CA GLY A 297 -1.57 -14.32 1.85
C GLY A 297 -0.13 -14.06 2.31
N SER A 298 0.27 -12.84 2.72
CA SER A 298 1.63 -12.60 3.25
C SER A 298 1.98 -13.51 4.44
N SER A 299 1.10 -13.64 5.42
CA SER A 299 1.28 -14.54 6.57
C SER A 299 1.34 -16.02 6.18
N GLN A 300 0.62 -16.43 5.13
CA GLN A 300 0.69 -17.79 4.59
C GLN A 300 2.05 -18.03 3.91
N ARG A 301 2.50 -17.11 3.05
CA ARG A 301 3.82 -17.19 2.41
C ARG A 301 4.94 -17.28 3.42
N ILE A 302 4.89 -16.51 4.52
CA ILE A 302 5.89 -16.59 5.60
C ILE A 302 5.90 -17.99 6.24
N GLY A 303 4.75 -18.53 6.61
CA GLY A 303 4.66 -19.87 7.19
C GLY A 303 5.18 -20.96 6.24
N GLU A 304 4.82 -20.87 4.96
CA GLU A 304 5.32 -21.77 3.91
C GLU A 304 6.84 -21.63 3.72
N GLN A 305 7.37 -20.41 3.63
CA GLN A 305 8.79 -20.15 3.39
C GLN A 305 9.67 -20.61 4.57
N LEU A 306 9.21 -20.40 5.80
CA LEU A 306 9.86 -20.90 7.02
C LEU A 306 9.66 -22.42 7.22
N SER A 307 8.86 -23.10 6.41
CA SER A 307 8.46 -24.51 6.59
C SER A 307 7.75 -24.79 7.92
N LEU A 308 7.02 -23.80 8.45
CA LEU A 308 6.25 -23.90 9.69
C LEU A 308 4.76 -24.14 9.39
N ARG A 309 4.21 -25.24 9.91
CA ARG A 309 2.82 -25.65 9.68
C ARG A 309 1.97 -25.62 10.95
N GLU A 310 0.76 -25.09 10.81
CA GLU A 310 -0.31 -25.27 11.79
C GLU A 310 -0.91 -26.68 11.69
N ASN A 311 -0.25 -27.69 12.27
CA ASN A 311 -0.94 -28.93 12.57
C ASN A 311 -1.80 -28.74 13.85
N ALA A 312 -3.00 -29.34 13.88
CA ALA A 312 -3.94 -29.16 15.00
C ALA A 312 -3.34 -29.62 16.34
N LEU A 313 -2.39 -30.55 16.29
CA LEU A 313 -1.65 -31.07 17.43
C LEU A 313 -0.72 -30.01 18.05
N ALA A 314 -0.05 -29.16 17.27
CA ALA A 314 0.76 -28.05 17.82
C ALA A 314 -0.10 -26.97 18.51
N LYS A 315 -1.35 -26.75 18.09
CA LYS A 315 -2.26 -25.86 18.83
C LYS A 315 -2.62 -26.39 20.22
N ILE A 316 -2.71 -27.72 20.37
CA ILE A 316 -3.08 -28.38 21.62
C ILE A 316 -1.85 -28.58 22.54
N LEU A 317 -0.71 -29.00 21.98
CA LEU A 317 0.48 -29.35 22.74
C LEU A 317 1.50 -28.21 22.85
N GLY A 318 1.50 -27.23 21.94
CA GLY A 318 2.45 -26.11 21.92
C GLY A 318 2.62 -25.40 23.28
N PRO A 319 1.54 -25.02 23.99
CA PRO A 319 1.66 -24.41 25.32
C PRO A 319 2.33 -25.30 26.38
N GLN A 320 2.40 -26.62 26.18
CA GLN A 320 3.05 -27.56 27.11
C GLN A 320 4.57 -27.58 26.95
N PHE A 321 5.10 -27.36 25.74
CA PHE A 321 6.54 -27.43 25.45
C PHE A 321 7.18 -26.10 24.99
N ILE A 322 6.41 -25.03 24.80
CA ILE A 322 6.90 -23.67 24.49
C ILE A 322 6.64 -22.77 25.71
N ALA A 323 7.67 -22.01 26.11
CA ALA A 323 7.62 -21.01 27.17
C ALA A 323 7.19 -19.65 26.59
N ASP A 324 7.93 -19.16 25.59
CA ASP A 324 7.75 -17.85 24.98
C ASP A 324 7.95 -17.93 23.45
N VAL A 325 7.44 -16.93 22.73
CA VAL A 325 7.56 -16.76 21.28
C VAL A 325 7.84 -15.30 20.97
N ALA A 326 8.75 -15.04 20.04
CA ALA A 326 8.91 -13.74 19.40
C ALA A 326 9.00 -13.87 17.88
N ILE A 327 8.59 -12.82 17.16
CA ILE A 327 8.97 -12.61 15.75
C ILE A 327 10.03 -11.51 15.75
N ILE A 328 11.14 -11.77 15.07
CA ILE A 328 12.25 -10.82 14.92
C ILE A 328 12.60 -10.61 13.45
N GLY A 329 13.17 -9.47 13.11
CA GLY A 329 13.65 -9.23 11.75
C GLY A 329 14.44 -7.94 11.56
N LEU A 330 15.24 -7.91 10.50
CA LEU A 330 16.12 -6.79 10.14
C LEU A 330 15.42 -5.77 9.23
N ASP A 331 14.26 -6.12 8.65
CA ASP A 331 13.49 -5.23 7.78
C ASP A 331 11.98 -5.55 7.74
N PRO A 332 11.13 -4.56 7.36
CA PRO A 332 9.69 -4.73 7.27
C PRO A 332 9.19 -5.17 5.86
N TYR A 333 10.07 -5.50 4.91
CA TYR A 333 9.73 -5.65 3.48
C TYR A 333 9.14 -7.03 3.13
N VAL A 334 8.14 -7.46 3.92
CA VAL A 334 7.45 -8.76 3.82
C VAL A 334 6.78 -8.99 2.46
N THR A 335 6.45 -7.93 1.73
CA THR A 335 5.84 -8.02 0.39
C THR A 335 6.85 -8.52 -0.65
N GLU A 336 8.14 -8.27 -0.45
CA GLU A 336 9.25 -8.66 -1.34
C GLU A 336 9.93 -9.95 -0.84
N GLY A 337 10.10 -10.07 0.48
CA GLY A 337 10.75 -11.16 1.20
C GLY A 337 11.64 -10.59 2.31
N ALA A 338 11.14 -10.44 3.53
CA ALA A 338 11.91 -9.80 4.61
C ALA A 338 12.94 -10.75 5.24
N ALA A 339 14.00 -10.19 5.83
CA ALA A 339 14.87 -10.91 6.75
C ALA A 339 14.14 -11.05 8.09
N LEU A 340 13.41 -12.16 8.28
CA LEU A 340 12.58 -12.38 9.46
C LEU A 340 12.72 -13.81 9.99
N GLY A 341 12.45 -14.01 11.27
CA GLY A 341 12.35 -15.32 11.87
C GLY A 341 11.36 -15.38 13.03
N ILE A 342 10.97 -16.60 13.39
CA ILE A 342 10.24 -16.88 14.62
C ILE A 342 11.22 -17.53 15.60
N LEU A 343 11.39 -16.87 16.75
CA LEU A 343 12.20 -17.31 17.87
C LEU A 343 11.29 -17.94 18.92
N PHE A 344 11.62 -19.15 19.35
CA PHE A 344 10.90 -19.88 20.39
C PHE A 344 11.81 -20.12 21.58
N GLN A 345 11.30 -19.91 22.80
CA GLN A 345 11.90 -20.44 24.02
C GLN A 345 11.18 -21.75 24.37
N ALA A 346 11.90 -22.86 24.48
CA ALA A 346 11.33 -24.15 24.82
C ALA A 346 11.21 -24.34 26.34
N LYS A 347 10.15 -25.04 26.78
CA LYS A 347 10.11 -25.75 28.09
C LYS A 347 10.74 -27.15 27.97
N ASN A 348 10.83 -27.67 26.74
CA ASN A 348 11.49 -28.93 26.44
C ASN A 348 12.07 -28.87 25.02
N SER A 349 13.35 -28.51 24.91
CA SER A 349 14.03 -28.34 23.62
C SER A 349 14.04 -29.61 22.75
N PHE A 350 14.10 -30.81 23.35
CA PHE A 350 14.07 -32.06 22.59
C PHE A 350 12.73 -32.26 21.87
N LEU A 351 11.61 -32.02 22.54
CA LEU A 351 10.28 -32.13 21.91
C LEU A 351 10.09 -31.07 20.82
N LEU A 352 10.46 -29.81 21.08
CA LEU A 352 10.34 -28.74 20.09
C LEU A 352 11.22 -29.00 18.86
N SER A 353 12.49 -29.39 19.06
CA SER A 353 13.40 -29.72 17.96
C SER A 353 12.89 -30.86 17.09
N ASN A 354 12.26 -31.89 17.69
CA ASN A 354 11.70 -33.01 16.94
C ASN A 354 10.47 -32.62 16.12
N ASP A 355 9.60 -31.75 16.65
CA ASP A 355 8.44 -31.24 15.91
C ASP A 355 8.87 -30.34 14.75
N LEU A 356 9.77 -29.38 14.98
CA LEU A 356 10.34 -28.53 13.92
C LEU A 356 11.01 -29.38 12.82
N MET A 357 11.80 -30.38 13.20
CA MET A 357 12.42 -31.33 12.25
C MET A 357 11.41 -32.21 11.53
N LYS A 358 10.24 -32.49 12.11
CA LYS A 358 9.15 -33.18 11.43
C LYS A 358 8.50 -32.26 10.38
N GLN A 359 8.16 -31.02 10.75
CA GLN A 359 7.58 -30.03 9.83
C GLN A 359 8.50 -29.76 8.63
N ARG A 360 9.81 -29.64 8.86
CA ARG A 360 10.85 -29.54 7.82
C ARG A 360 10.85 -30.75 6.85
N ARG A 361 10.80 -31.97 7.36
CA ARG A 361 10.69 -33.19 6.53
C ARG A 361 9.37 -33.25 5.73
N GLU A 362 8.26 -32.78 6.30
CA GLU A 362 6.99 -32.66 5.57
C GLU A 362 7.02 -31.57 4.48
N ALA A 363 7.90 -30.57 4.60
CA ALA A 363 8.12 -29.56 3.56
C ALA A 363 8.91 -30.13 2.38
N LEU A 364 10.04 -30.82 2.65
CA LEU A 364 10.82 -31.56 1.64
C LEU A 364 9.98 -32.59 0.87
N GLN A 365 9.03 -33.26 1.53
CA GLN A 365 8.11 -34.19 0.86
C GLN A 365 7.08 -33.51 -0.05
N LYS A 366 6.70 -32.25 0.24
CA LYS A 366 5.76 -31.48 -0.57
C LYS A 366 6.45 -30.76 -1.73
N HIS A 367 7.73 -30.45 -1.57
CA HIS A 367 8.57 -29.70 -2.51
C HIS A 367 9.80 -30.54 -2.87
N PRO A 368 9.69 -31.47 -3.85
CA PRO A 368 10.81 -32.32 -4.28
C PRO A 368 12.01 -31.54 -4.83
N GLU A 369 11.79 -30.28 -5.22
CA GLU A 369 12.80 -29.31 -5.65
C GLU A 369 13.51 -28.59 -4.48
N ALA A 370 13.13 -28.86 -3.23
CA ALA A 370 13.79 -28.31 -2.05
C ALA A 370 14.97 -29.19 -1.62
N GLU A 371 16.14 -28.58 -1.44
CA GLU A 371 17.34 -29.23 -0.91
C GLU A 371 17.50 -28.97 0.59
N GLU A 372 17.94 -29.97 1.35
CA GLU A 372 18.44 -29.79 2.72
C GLU A 372 19.97 -29.81 2.74
N GLN A 373 20.57 -28.81 3.38
CA GLN A 373 22.01 -28.62 3.48
C GLN A 373 22.40 -28.23 4.91
N THR A 374 23.55 -28.68 5.39
CA THR A 374 24.18 -28.14 6.61
C THR A 374 25.22 -27.11 6.20
N ILE A 375 25.13 -25.91 6.77
CA ILE A 375 26.06 -24.80 6.52
C ILE A 375 26.66 -24.30 7.83
N GLN A 376 27.81 -23.64 7.76
CA GLN A 376 28.48 -23.05 8.90
C GLN A 376 28.19 -21.55 8.98
N LEU A 377 27.53 -21.10 10.05
CA LEU A 377 27.26 -19.69 10.34
C LEU A 377 27.80 -19.36 11.73
N ALA A 378 28.59 -18.28 11.86
CA ALA A 378 29.23 -17.88 13.13
C ALA A 378 29.99 -19.00 13.87
N GLY A 379 30.48 -20.04 13.16
CA GLY A 379 31.16 -21.19 13.74
C GLY A 379 30.25 -22.31 14.27
N GLN A 380 28.94 -22.24 13.98
CA GLN A 380 27.96 -23.26 14.32
C GLN A 380 27.34 -23.90 13.06
N ASP A 381 27.09 -25.21 13.11
CA ASP A 381 26.32 -25.93 12.09
C ASP A 381 24.84 -25.53 12.14
N VAL A 382 24.31 -25.12 11.00
CA VAL A 382 22.92 -24.66 10.78
C VAL A 382 22.29 -25.48 9.66
N SER A 383 21.08 -26.00 9.87
CA SER A 383 20.31 -26.68 8.82
C SER A 383 19.58 -25.63 7.98
N LEU A 384 19.79 -25.67 6.66
CA LEU A 384 19.08 -24.90 5.65
C LEU A 384 18.21 -25.84 4.83
N ILE A 385 16.94 -25.48 4.62
CA ILE A 385 16.14 -26.02 3.53
C ILE A 385 15.80 -24.88 2.59
N ALA A 386 16.05 -25.06 1.29
CA ALA A 386 15.78 -24.04 0.28
C ALA A 386 15.33 -24.65 -1.06
N THR A 387 14.42 -23.98 -1.75
CA THR A 387 14.12 -24.23 -3.17
C THR A 387 14.88 -23.23 -4.06
N PRO A 388 15.23 -23.58 -5.31
CA PRO A 388 15.93 -22.66 -6.24
C PRO A 388 15.21 -21.32 -6.49
N ASN A 389 13.88 -21.29 -6.37
CA ASN A 389 13.07 -20.08 -6.56
C ASN A 389 12.88 -19.24 -5.26
N GLY A 390 13.38 -19.71 -4.12
CA GLY A 390 13.25 -19.06 -2.80
C GLY A 390 11.91 -19.28 -2.08
N GLN A 391 10.97 -20.02 -2.69
CA GLN A 391 9.65 -20.32 -2.13
C GLN A 391 9.72 -20.99 -0.75
N ILE A 392 10.66 -21.92 -0.57
CA ILE A 392 11.16 -22.31 0.75
C ILE A 392 12.54 -21.70 0.92
N ARG A 393 12.77 -21.10 2.09
CA ARG A 393 14.08 -20.66 2.57
C ARG A 393 14.01 -20.62 4.09
N SER A 394 14.46 -21.71 4.73
CA SER A 394 14.30 -21.93 6.17
C SER A 394 15.61 -22.38 6.80
N TYR A 395 16.31 -21.42 7.41
CA TYR A 395 17.43 -21.67 8.32
C TYR A 395 16.88 -22.06 9.69
N TYR A 396 17.41 -23.13 10.28
CA TYR A 396 17.11 -23.54 11.65
C TYR A 396 18.37 -23.52 12.50
N VAL A 397 18.35 -22.67 13.53
CA VAL A 397 19.41 -22.52 14.52
C VAL A 397 18.88 -22.83 15.91
N LYS A 398 19.70 -23.44 16.74
CA LYS A 398 19.39 -23.73 18.15
C LYS A 398 20.52 -23.21 19.04
N HIS A 399 20.17 -22.52 20.12
CA HIS A 399 21.10 -22.17 21.20
C HIS A 399 20.43 -22.49 22.54
N GLU A 400 21.00 -23.40 23.33
CA GLU A 400 20.39 -23.93 24.56
C GLU A 400 18.92 -24.36 24.40
N ASP A 401 17.96 -23.74 25.10
CA ASP A 401 16.52 -23.99 24.96
C ASP A 401 15.83 -23.05 23.94
N PHE A 402 16.60 -22.22 23.22
CA PHE A 402 16.10 -21.28 22.22
C PHE A 402 16.27 -21.80 20.79
N HIS A 403 15.24 -21.60 19.98
CA HIS A 403 15.15 -22.10 18.61
C HIS A 403 14.71 -20.99 17.66
N LEU A 404 15.57 -20.65 16.69
CA LEU A 404 15.24 -19.69 15.63
C LEU A 404 14.96 -20.44 14.32
N VAL A 405 13.84 -20.11 13.68
CA VAL A 405 13.54 -20.48 12.29
C VAL A 405 13.41 -19.20 11.48
N THR A 406 14.29 -18.98 10.49
CA THR A 406 14.41 -17.69 9.77
C THR A 406 14.62 -17.83 8.26
N THR A 407 14.25 -16.81 7.50
CA THR A 407 14.49 -16.67 6.05
C THR A 407 15.89 -16.18 5.68
N SER A 408 16.66 -15.66 6.64
CA SER A 408 17.93 -14.95 6.40
C SER A 408 19.13 -15.63 7.05
N SER A 409 20.21 -15.82 6.29
CA SER A 409 21.50 -16.27 6.82
C SER A 409 22.14 -15.23 7.73
N ILE A 410 21.97 -13.94 7.43
CA ILE A 410 22.48 -12.86 8.30
C ILE A 410 21.72 -12.82 9.62
N LEU A 411 20.39 -12.93 9.62
CA LEU A 411 19.62 -12.98 10.87
C LEU A 411 19.95 -14.23 11.70
N ALA A 412 20.16 -15.38 11.06
CA ALA A 412 20.67 -16.58 11.73
C ALA A 412 22.07 -16.36 12.35
N THR A 413 22.96 -15.67 11.64
CA THR A 413 24.32 -15.33 12.12
C THR A 413 24.27 -14.35 13.30
N ARG A 414 23.47 -13.29 13.19
CA ARG A 414 23.30 -12.28 14.25
C ARG A 414 22.66 -12.87 15.50
N PHE A 415 21.72 -13.81 15.38
CA PHE A 415 21.16 -14.56 16.51
C PHE A 415 22.24 -15.35 17.29
N ILE A 416 23.14 -16.04 16.59
CA ILE A 416 24.25 -16.78 17.23
C ILE A 416 25.20 -15.80 17.95
N GLN A 417 25.47 -14.64 17.32
CA GLN A 417 26.33 -13.60 17.89
C GLN A 417 25.70 -12.91 19.12
N ALA A 418 24.41 -12.57 19.07
CA ALA A 418 23.67 -12.00 20.20
C ALA A 418 23.62 -12.99 21.38
N ALA A 419 23.37 -14.28 21.12
CA ALA A 419 23.44 -15.33 22.13
C ALA A 419 24.87 -15.51 22.73
N GLY A 420 25.91 -15.07 22.02
CA GLY A 420 27.28 -14.97 22.52
C GLY A 420 27.64 -13.63 23.20
N GLY A 421 26.68 -12.70 23.35
CA GLY A 421 26.88 -11.39 23.95
C GLY A 421 27.28 -10.25 22.99
N ASP A 422 27.21 -10.42 21.67
CA ASP A 422 27.45 -9.30 20.73
C ASP A 422 26.17 -8.50 20.45
N ARG A 423 25.96 -7.48 21.29
CA ARG A 423 24.91 -6.46 21.18
C ARG A 423 23.49 -7.04 21.09
N PRO A 424 23.04 -7.83 22.08
CA PRO A 424 21.63 -8.18 22.24
C PRO A 424 20.80 -6.97 22.70
N LEU A 425 19.47 -7.05 22.55
CA LEU A 425 18.54 -6.01 23.05
C LEU A 425 18.71 -5.74 24.54
N THR A 426 19.07 -6.74 25.34
CA THR A 426 19.26 -6.62 26.80
C THR A 426 20.44 -5.74 27.21
N GLU A 427 21.33 -5.36 26.27
CA GLU A 427 22.41 -4.40 26.49
C GLU A 427 22.06 -2.97 26.04
N LEU A 428 20.91 -2.74 25.39
CA LEU A 428 20.48 -1.41 24.97
C LEU A 428 19.82 -0.64 26.12
N PRO A 429 20.30 0.56 26.49
CA PRO A 429 19.64 1.39 27.50
C PRO A 429 18.16 1.63 27.18
N SER A 430 17.85 1.93 25.91
CA SER A 430 16.50 2.19 25.42
C SER A 430 15.54 1.00 25.51
N PHE A 431 16.06 -0.23 25.54
CA PHE A 431 15.25 -1.44 25.77
C PHE A 431 14.96 -1.62 27.26
N LEU A 432 15.94 -1.34 28.13
CA LEU A 432 15.77 -1.36 29.58
C LEU A 432 14.77 -0.29 30.04
N GLU A 433 14.87 0.94 29.52
CA GLU A 433 13.87 2.00 29.74
C GLU A 433 12.46 1.57 29.28
N ALA A 434 12.34 1.02 28.07
CA ALA A 434 11.07 0.51 27.57
C ALA A 434 10.48 -0.60 28.46
N ARG A 435 11.34 -1.42 29.09
CA ARG A 435 10.96 -2.47 30.03
C ARG A 435 10.66 -1.95 31.44
N GLN A 436 11.23 -0.83 31.85
CA GLN A 436 10.88 -0.14 33.09
C GLN A 436 9.46 0.44 33.00
N GLU A 437 9.09 1.02 31.87
CA GLU A 437 7.75 1.57 31.60
C GLU A 437 6.71 0.47 31.22
N MET A 438 7.16 -0.61 30.57
CA MET A 438 6.34 -1.78 30.25
C MET A 438 6.89 -3.07 30.89
N PRO A 439 6.81 -3.19 32.24
CA PRO A 439 7.37 -4.31 32.99
C PRO A 439 6.58 -5.61 32.78
N LEU A 440 7.25 -6.74 33.03
CA LEU A 440 6.77 -8.08 32.70
C LEU A 440 5.43 -8.44 33.38
N GLU A 441 5.19 -7.89 34.58
CA GLU A 441 3.99 -8.07 35.39
C GLU A 441 2.71 -7.56 34.69
N ARG A 442 2.82 -6.64 33.72
CA ARG A 442 1.69 -6.19 32.89
C ARG A 442 1.07 -7.33 32.08
N ASN A 443 1.83 -8.39 31.79
CA ASN A 443 1.39 -9.56 31.01
C ASN A 443 0.76 -9.16 29.65
N ASP A 444 1.35 -8.16 28.99
CA ASP A 444 0.91 -7.70 27.66
C ASP A 444 0.87 -8.88 26.66
N ALA A 445 -0.21 -8.98 25.88
CA ALA A 445 -0.42 -10.06 24.91
C ALA A 445 0.50 -9.94 23.68
N LEU A 446 0.96 -8.73 23.39
CA LEU A 446 2.09 -8.45 22.51
C LEU A 446 2.87 -7.28 23.13
N PHE A 447 4.18 -7.45 23.26
CA PHE A 447 5.12 -6.36 23.44
C PHE A 447 5.95 -6.21 22.17
N ALA A 448 5.82 -5.08 21.49
CA ALA A 448 6.65 -4.72 20.36
C ALA A 448 7.75 -3.73 20.80
N PHE A 449 8.97 -3.93 20.34
CA PHE A 449 10.06 -2.97 20.45
C PHE A 449 10.76 -2.79 19.11
N ILE A 450 11.08 -1.54 18.77
CA ILE A 450 11.86 -1.16 17.59
C ILE A 450 12.91 -0.17 18.06
N SER A 451 14.17 -0.59 17.99
CA SER A 451 15.33 0.20 18.41
C SER A 451 15.65 1.34 17.44
N ALA A 452 16.49 2.28 17.87
CA ALA A 452 17.04 3.27 16.94
C ALA A 452 17.94 2.58 15.90
N GLU A 453 18.71 1.58 16.35
CA GLU A 453 19.63 0.74 15.58
C GLU A 453 18.94 0.03 14.41
N PHE A 454 17.70 -0.43 14.57
CA PHE A 454 16.88 -0.97 13.47
C PHE A 454 16.67 0.07 12.36
N PHE A 455 16.25 1.30 12.71
CA PHE A 455 16.08 2.37 11.73
C PHE A 455 17.41 2.81 11.11
N GLN A 456 18.49 2.83 11.90
CA GLN A 456 19.84 3.12 11.41
C GLN A 456 20.30 2.08 10.37
N ASN A 457 20.07 0.78 10.63
CA ASN A 457 20.33 -0.31 9.69
C ASN A 457 19.60 -0.11 8.36
N LEU A 458 18.28 0.18 8.41
CA LEU A 458 17.49 0.49 7.21
C LEU A 458 17.99 1.71 6.44
N CYS A 459 18.65 2.66 7.12
CA CYS A 459 19.23 3.86 6.53
C CYS A 459 20.72 3.72 6.13
N THR A 460 21.32 2.53 6.23
CA THR A 460 22.68 2.30 5.67
C THR A 460 22.63 2.26 4.13
N PRO A 461 23.70 2.69 3.44
CA PRO A 461 23.68 2.81 1.98
C PRO A 461 23.52 1.47 1.28
N GLN A 462 24.20 0.41 1.75
CA GLN A 462 24.03 -0.96 1.28
C GLN A 462 22.56 -1.39 1.31
N TYR A 463 21.90 -1.21 2.47
CA TYR A 463 20.52 -1.65 2.71
C TYR A 463 19.52 -0.84 1.87
N ARG A 464 19.70 0.48 1.75
CA ARG A 464 18.86 1.34 0.90
C ARG A 464 19.00 1.01 -0.58
N ILE A 465 20.22 0.85 -1.09
CA ILE A 465 20.48 0.55 -2.50
C ILE A 465 19.82 -0.79 -2.87
N GLU A 466 20.04 -1.84 -2.10
CA GLU A 466 19.42 -3.14 -2.38
C GLU A 466 17.90 -3.12 -2.20
N THR A 467 17.38 -2.39 -1.20
CA THR A 467 15.92 -2.17 -1.06
C THR A 467 15.31 -1.59 -2.34
N LEU A 468 15.98 -0.63 -2.99
CA LEU A 468 15.52 -0.03 -4.24
C LEU A 468 15.74 -0.94 -5.46
N ARG A 469 16.85 -1.69 -5.53
CA ARG A 469 17.05 -2.72 -6.58
C ARG A 469 15.97 -3.80 -6.51
N ARG A 470 15.64 -4.31 -5.33
CA ARG A 470 14.54 -5.27 -5.07
C ARG A 470 13.18 -4.69 -5.44
N LEU A 471 12.90 -3.44 -5.08
CA LEU A 471 11.69 -2.75 -5.52
C LEU A 471 11.61 -2.80 -7.05
N HIS A 472 12.63 -2.30 -7.76
CA HIS A 472 12.62 -2.27 -9.22
C HIS A 472 12.46 -3.67 -9.85
N ALA A 473 13.17 -4.68 -9.36
CA ALA A 473 13.04 -6.06 -9.84
C ALA A 473 11.62 -6.61 -9.69
N SER A 474 10.95 -6.35 -8.55
CA SER A 474 9.56 -6.79 -8.31
C SER A 474 8.53 -6.10 -9.22
N ARG A 475 8.83 -4.89 -9.70
CA ARG A 475 7.92 -4.07 -10.52
C ARG A 475 8.08 -4.32 -12.02
N GLU A 476 9.27 -4.69 -12.49
CA GLU A 476 9.53 -4.91 -13.93
C GLU A 476 8.60 -5.94 -14.58
N ARG A 477 8.25 -7.04 -13.88
CA ARG A 477 7.22 -7.99 -14.33
C ARG A 477 5.90 -7.30 -14.69
N HIS A 478 5.41 -6.45 -13.80
CA HIS A 478 4.14 -5.73 -13.97
C HIS A 478 4.21 -4.73 -15.12
N HIS A 479 5.35 -4.06 -15.32
CA HIS A 479 5.55 -3.14 -16.44
C HIS A 479 5.61 -3.88 -17.78
N LEU A 480 6.24 -5.05 -17.83
CA LEU A 480 6.27 -5.91 -19.02
C LEU A 480 4.86 -6.41 -19.39
N GLU A 481 4.08 -6.87 -18.41
CA GLU A 481 2.67 -7.25 -18.62
C GLU A 481 1.82 -6.07 -19.13
N LEU A 482 1.90 -4.90 -18.47
CA LEU A 482 1.15 -3.71 -18.89
C LEU A 482 1.57 -3.21 -20.28
N ALA A 483 2.86 -3.31 -20.64
CA ALA A 483 3.34 -3.02 -21.98
C ALA A 483 2.81 -4.02 -23.02
N ARG A 484 2.75 -5.32 -22.71
CA ARG A 484 2.11 -6.34 -23.56
C ARG A 484 0.62 -6.04 -23.76
N TYR A 485 -0.10 -5.61 -22.72
CA TYR A 485 -1.51 -5.21 -22.84
C TYR A 485 -1.69 -3.95 -23.68
N ALA A 486 -0.89 -2.90 -23.47
CA ALA A 486 -0.93 -1.67 -24.27
C ALA A 486 -0.60 -1.95 -25.75
N ALA A 487 0.43 -2.76 -26.03
CA ALA A 487 0.77 -3.21 -27.38
C ALA A 487 -0.40 -3.95 -28.05
N LYS A 488 -1.05 -4.88 -27.34
CA LYS A 488 -2.21 -5.61 -27.83
C LYS A 488 -3.42 -4.69 -28.11
N VAL A 489 -3.69 -3.72 -27.24
CA VAL A 489 -4.76 -2.71 -27.44
C VAL A 489 -4.51 -1.86 -28.68
N GLU A 490 -3.24 -1.55 -28.97
CA GLU A 490 -2.83 -0.76 -30.14
C GLU A 490 -2.61 -1.59 -31.42
N GLY A 491 -2.94 -2.88 -31.40
CA GLY A 491 -2.81 -3.78 -32.56
C GLY A 491 -1.39 -4.27 -32.86
N HIS A 492 -0.42 -4.03 -31.96
CA HIS A 492 0.94 -4.52 -32.11
C HIS A 492 1.09 -5.97 -31.66
N THR A 493 1.85 -6.75 -32.43
CA THR A 493 2.28 -8.13 -32.09
C THR A 493 3.61 -8.17 -31.34
N ALA A 494 3.92 -7.13 -30.57
CA ALA A 494 5.15 -7.05 -29.78
C ALA A 494 4.95 -7.78 -28.45
N TYR A 495 5.73 -8.84 -28.20
CA TYR A 495 5.57 -9.69 -27.01
C TYR A 495 6.86 -9.79 -26.18
N THR A 496 8.02 -9.64 -26.81
CA THR A 496 9.32 -9.61 -26.13
C THR A 496 9.65 -8.22 -25.59
N GLN A 497 10.52 -8.16 -24.57
CA GLN A 497 11.03 -6.90 -24.01
C GLN A 497 11.71 -6.01 -25.08
N GLU A 498 12.45 -6.61 -26.01
CA GLU A 498 13.14 -5.89 -27.09
C GLU A 498 12.15 -5.27 -28.08
N GLU A 499 11.12 -6.01 -28.51
CA GLU A 499 10.08 -5.50 -29.40
C GLU A 499 9.27 -4.38 -28.74
N LEU A 500 8.91 -4.53 -27.46
CA LEU A 500 8.16 -3.53 -26.69
C LEU A 500 8.99 -2.26 -26.46
N THR A 501 10.31 -2.39 -26.30
CA THR A 501 11.24 -1.25 -26.24
C THR A 501 11.36 -0.57 -27.59
N LYS A 502 11.47 -1.35 -28.68
CA LYS A 502 11.55 -0.83 -30.06
C LYS A 502 10.28 -0.13 -30.52
N ALA A 503 9.12 -0.58 -30.03
CA ALA A 503 7.80 0.04 -30.26
C ALA A 503 7.42 1.12 -29.23
N ASP A 504 8.38 1.54 -28.38
CA ASP A 504 8.26 2.61 -27.38
C ASP A 504 7.24 2.36 -26.25
N PHE A 505 6.72 1.15 -26.11
CA PHE A 505 5.90 0.73 -24.94
C PHE A 505 6.72 0.62 -23.66
N LEU A 506 8.02 0.32 -23.77
CA LEU A 506 8.99 0.33 -22.68
C LEU A 506 10.13 1.33 -22.97
N PRO A 507 10.76 1.93 -21.94
CA PRO A 507 11.86 2.88 -22.12
C PRO A 507 13.12 2.19 -22.67
N LYS A 508 13.96 2.91 -23.44
CA LYS A 508 15.23 2.35 -23.91
C LYS A 508 16.10 1.94 -22.71
N GLY A 509 16.66 0.74 -22.75
CA GLY A 509 17.41 0.18 -21.62
C GLY A 509 16.55 -0.35 -20.48
N PHE A 510 15.22 -0.52 -20.67
CA PHE A 510 14.40 -1.25 -19.69
C PHE A 510 15.02 -2.62 -19.36
N GLY A 511 15.02 -2.98 -18.08
CA GLY A 511 15.61 -4.22 -17.57
C GLY A 511 17.14 -4.22 -17.49
N LEU A 512 17.83 -3.11 -17.79
CA LEU A 512 19.24 -2.93 -17.44
C LEU A 512 19.36 -2.70 -15.93
N ARG A 513 20.24 -3.45 -15.28
CA ARG A 513 20.47 -3.38 -13.83
C ARG A 513 21.98 -3.38 -13.52
N PRO A 514 22.46 -2.65 -12.50
CA PRO A 514 23.89 -2.54 -12.21
C PRO A 514 24.54 -3.85 -11.76
N ASP A 515 23.76 -4.72 -11.10
CA ASP A 515 24.17 -6.04 -10.60
C ASP A 515 24.11 -7.15 -11.66
N GLU A 516 23.92 -6.79 -12.94
CA GLU A 516 23.69 -7.69 -14.08
C GLU A 516 22.52 -8.68 -13.92
N SER A 517 21.71 -8.54 -12.86
CA SER A 517 20.54 -9.39 -12.62
C SER A 517 19.46 -9.13 -13.69
N LYS A 518 18.68 -10.16 -14.01
CA LYS A 518 17.71 -10.13 -15.11
C LYS A 518 16.38 -10.70 -14.67
N LEU A 519 15.31 -10.19 -15.27
CA LEU A 519 14.00 -10.84 -15.25
C LEU A 519 14.05 -12.06 -16.17
N ILE A 520 13.82 -13.26 -15.60
CA ILE A 520 13.71 -14.52 -16.33
C ILE A 520 12.23 -14.92 -16.33
N GLU A 521 11.69 -15.24 -17.49
CA GLU A 521 10.35 -15.80 -17.67
C GLU A 521 10.47 -17.33 -17.77
N THR A 522 9.78 -18.06 -16.89
CA THR A 522 9.77 -19.53 -16.80
C THR A 522 8.33 -20.06 -16.92
N GLU A 523 8.15 -21.38 -17.05
CA GLU A 523 6.79 -21.98 -17.07
C GLU A 523 6.01 -21.71 -15.77
N ASP A 524 6.71 -21.70 -14.63
CA ASP A 524 6.13 -21.42 -13.30
C ASP A 524 5.97 -19.92 -12.98
N GLY A 525 6.39 -19.02 -13.87
CA GLY A 525 6.20 -17.58 -13.72
C GLY A 525 7.45 -16.75 -14.02
N TYR A 526 7.86 -15.91 -13.06
CA TYR A 526 8.96 -14.96 -13.25
C TYR A 526 9.94 -15.00 -12.08
N LEU A 527 11.23 -14.93 -12.39
CA LEU A 527 12.33 -14.91 -11.44
C LEU A 527 13.22 -13.70 -11.67
N ASP A 528 13.79 -13.17 -10.61
CA ASP A 528 15.02 -12.39 -10.66
C ASP A 528 16.21 -13.36 -10.61
N SER A 529 17.14 -13.24 -11.56
CA SER A 529 18.28 -14.16 -11.69
C SER A 529 19.27 -14.17 -10.52
N LEU A 530 19.23 -13.15 -9.65
CA LEU A 530 20.03 -13.05 -8.43
C LEU A 530 19.17 -13.33 -7.18
N ARG A 531 17.93 -12.84 -7.16
CA ARG A 531 17.09 -12.78 -5.95
C ARG A 531 16.04 -13.88 -5.83
N GLY A 532 15.70 -14.60 -6.89
CA GLY A 532 14.62 -15.61 -6.90
C GLY A 532 13.24 -15.04 -7.26
N ALA A 533 12.15 -15.65 -6.79
CA ALA A 533 10.79 -15.28 -7.20
C ALA A 533 10.26 -14.00 -6.50
N PRO A 534 9.57 -13.07 -7.19
CA PRO A 534 9.01 -11.86 -6.58
C PRO A 534 8.00 -12.12 -5.45
N GLY A 535 8.35 -11.72 -4.22
CA GLY A 535 7.59 -12.04 -2.99
C GLY A 535 8.16 -13.20 -2.18
N TYR A 536 9.23 -13.83 -2.69
CA TYR A 536 10.11 -14.80 -2.04
C TYR A 536 11.59 -14.42 -2.30
N PHE A 537 11.87 -13.14 -2.57
CA PHE A 537 13.23 -12.71 -2.88
C PHE A 537 14.16 -12.97 -1.70
N LEU A 538 15.44 -13.22 -1.99
CA LEU A 538 16.52 -13.13 -1.01
C LEU A 538 16.33 -11.86 -0.15
N PRO A 539 16.38 -11.96 1.19
CA PRO A 539 16.28 -10.81 2.07
C PRO A 539 17.36 -9.76 1.78
N VAL A 540 17.11 -8.48 2.11
CA VAL A 540 18.06 -7.39 1.83
C VAL A 540 19.43 -7.68 2.46
N ALA A 541 19.45 -8.12 3.72
CA ALA A 541 20.67 -8.47 4.43
C ALA A 541 21.47 -9.60 3.76
N ASP A 542 20.79 -10.56 3.12
CA ASP A 542 21.42 -11.70 2.43
C ASP A 542 21.93 -11.34 1.01
N ALA A 543 21.63 -10.13 0.51
CA ALA A 543 21.91 -9.66 -0.85
C ALA A 543 22.57 -8.26 -0.89
N ILE A 544 23.34 -7.93 0.15
CA ILE A 544 24.04 -6.64 0.26
C ILE A 544 24.99 -6.43 -0.95
N PRO A 545 24.94 -5.26 -1.61
CA PRO A 545 25.77 -4.98 -2.78
C PRO A 545 27.20 -4.65 -2.36
N GLU A 546 28.14 -4.93 -3.26
CA GLU A 546 29.57 -4.56 -3.11
C GLU A 546 29.90 -3.21 -3.78
N PHE A 547 29.01 -2.71 -4.65
CA PHE A 547 29.17 -1.46 -5.39
C PHE A 547 27.83 -0.74 -5.62
N ALA A 548 27.92 0.57 -5.78
CA ALA A 548 26.81 1.45 -6.15
C ALA A 548 27.00 1.98 -7.58
N THR A 549 25.98 2.62 -8.13
CA THR A 549 26.16 3.53 -9.27
C THR A 549 26.08 4.98 -8.84
N SER A 550 26.58 5.92 -9.66
CA SER A 550 26.47 7.35 -9.35
C SER A 550 25.03 7.77 -9.05
N LYS A 551 24.04 7.23 -9.80
CA LYS A 551 22.63 7.52 -9.59
C LYS A 551 22.10 6.93 -8.27
N GLU A 552 22.50 5.71 -7.92
CA GLU A 552 22.12 5.09 -6.64
C GLU A 552 22.73 5.84 -5.45
N THR A 553 23.96 6.32 -5.59
CA THR A 553 24.62 7.20 -4.62
C THR A 553 23.89 8.54 -4.47
N ASP A 554 23.52 9.19 -5.58
CA ASP A 554 22.75 10.45 -5.56
C ASP A 554 21.37 10.23 -4.90
N GLU A 555 20.64 9.17 -5.26
CA GLU A 555 19.34 8.82 -4.66
C GLU A 555 19.46 8.50 -3.16
N PHE A 556 20.54 7.85 -2.73
CA PHE A 556 20.85 7.63 -1.31
C PHE A 556 21.14 8.96 -0.58
N GLN A 557 21.94 9.85 -1.15
CA GLN A 557 22.28 11.13 -0.53
C GLN A 557 21.05 12.05 -0.43
N ASP A 558 20.19 12.08 -1.45
CA ASP A 558 18.90 12.76 -1.43
C ASP A 558 17.93 12.19 -0.38
N PHE A 559 17.93 10.87 -0.19
CA PHE A 559 17.15 10.20 0.85
C PHE A 559 17.66 10.57 2.25
N ILE A 560 18.96 10.39 2.52
CA ILE A 560 19.51 10.54 3.87
C ILE A 560 19.53 12.01 4.33
N THR A 561 19.77 12.95 3.40
CA THR A 561 19.63 14.39 3.66
C THR A 561 18.20 14.75 4.04
N ARG A 562 17.20 14.20 3.35
CA ARG A 562 15.79 14.39 3.73
C ARG A 562 15.46 13.71 5.05
N PHE A 563 15.98 12.53 5.33
CA PHE A 563 15.77 11.82 6.60
C PHE A 563 16.30 12.65 7.78
N GLN A 564 17.55 13.10 7.71
CA GLN A 564 18.13 14.00 8.71
C GLN A 564 17.39 15.34 8.80
N SER A 565 16.79 15.82 7.71
CA SER A 565 16.02 17.06 7.67
C SER A 565 14.63 16.94 8.30
N GLU A 566 13.88 15.88 7.99
CA GLU A 566 12.47 15.64 8.40
C GLU A 566 12.35 14.92 9.75
N VAL A 567 13.27 13.99 10.04
CA VAL A 567 13.22 13.09 11.20
C VAL A 567 14.38 13.39 12.17
N GLY A 568 15.58 13.58 11.63
CA GLY A 568 16.80 13.58 12.45
C GLY A 568 17.18 12.14 12.81
N GLN A 569 17.21 11.84 14.11
CA GLN A 569 17.39 10.48 14.62
C GLN A 569 16.03 9.90 15.01
N MET A 570 15.76 8.65 14.64
CA MET A 570 14.56 7.96 15.07
C MET A 570 14.64 7.64 16.56
N PRO A 571 13.62 7.98 17.36
CA PRO A 571 13.51 7.50 18.73
C PRO A 571 13.24 5.98 18.76
N PRO A 572 13.62 5.28 19.83
CA PRO A 572 13.15 3.93 20.09
C PRO A 572 11.63 3.94 20.32
N ILE A 573 10.95 2.88 19.89
CA ILE A 573 9.48 2.75 19.98
C ILE A 573 9.16 1.44 20.70
N ALA A 574 8.30 1.50 21.71
CA ALA A 574 7.73 0.34 22.37
C ALA A 574 6.20 0.38 22.34
N VAL A 575 5.56 -0.78 22.19
CA VAL A 575 4.09 -0.91 22.19
C VAL A 575 3.68 -2.10 23.05
N GLY A 576 2.90 -1.85 24.10
CA GLY A 576 2.24 -2.86 24.91
C GLY A 576 0.79 -3.04 24.46
N VAL A 577 0.39 -4.28 24.16
CA VAL A 577 -0.97 -4.61 23.71
C VAL A 577 -1.63 -5.54 24.71
N GLN A 578 -2.66 -5.07 25.42
CA GLN A 578 -3.40 -5.87 26.40
C GLN A 578 -4.77 -6.32 25.87
N ARG A 579 -5.18 -7.51 26.28
CA ARG A 579 -6.53 -8.05 26.01
C ARG A 579 -7.43 -7.76 27.20
N MET A 580 -8.54 -7.06 26.94
CA MET A 580 -9.58 -6.77 27.93
C MET A 580 -10.84 -7.58 27.60
N PRO A 581 -11.02 -8.78 28.16
CA PRO A 581 -12.20 -9.60 27.90
C PRO A 581 -13.46 -8.97 28.49
N HIS A 582 -14.57 -8.98 27.76
CA HIS A 582 -15.89 -8.67 28.30
C HIS A 582 -16.62 -9.92 28.81
N LYS A 583 -17.63 -9.70 29.65
CA LYS A 583 -18.42 -10.78 30.28
C LYS A 583 -19.25 -11.60 29.28
N ASN A 584 -19.51 -11.05 28.10
CA ASN A 584 -20.15 -11.73 26.99
C ASN A 584 -19.04 -12.05 25.98
N GLU A 585 -18.77 -13.33 25.72
CA GLU A 585 -17.58 -13.85 24.99
C GLU A 585 -17.49 -13.46 23.49
N VAL A 586 -18.33 -12.54 23.02
CA VAL A 586 -18.41 -12.11 21.62
C VAL A 586 -17.50 -10.90 21.34
N ASP A 587 -17.32 -10.02 22.33
CA ASP A 587 -16.58 -8.77 22.18
C ASP A 587 -15.26 -8.81 22.99
N GLU A 588 -14.12 -8.64 22.31
CA GLU A 588 -12.82 -8.40 22.95
C GLU A 588 -12.41 -6.94 22.75
N SER A 589 -12.14 -6.22 23.84
CA SER A 589 -11.47 -4.91 23.77
C SER A 589 -9.96 -5.10 23.82
N ILE A 590 -9.22 -4.23 23.12
CA ILE A 590 -7.76 -4.20 23.12
C ILE A 590 -7.30 -2.83 23.59
N LEU A 591 -6.42 -2.81 24.59
CA LEU A 591 -5.68 -1.61 24.99
C LEU A 591 -4.32 -1.64 24.27
N ILE A 592 -3.93 -0.51 23.70
CA ILE A 592 -2.63 -0.33 23.04
C ILE A 592 -1.95 0.87 23.71
N ASP A 593 -0.90 0.59 24.48
CA ASP A 593 -0.05 1.60 25.10
C ASP A 593 1.18 1.82 24.21
N LEU A 594 1.43 3.05 23.78
CA LEU A 594 2.56 3.45 22.94
C LEU A 594 3.55 4.26 23.78
N TRP A 595 4.82 3.84 23.78
CA TRP A 595 5.94 4.57 24.38
C TRP A 595 6.95 4.95 23.31
N VAL A 596 7.39 6.21 23.35
CA VAL A 596 8.40 6.77 22.44
C VAL A 596 9.28 7.75 23.22
N ASN A 597 10.42 7.28 23.73
CA ASN A 597 11.36 8.14 24.45
C ASN A 597 12.15 9.05 23.49
N HIS A 598 12.67 10.17 23.99
CA HIS A 598 13.46 11.15 23.23
C HIS A 598 12.75 11.77 22.00
N LEU A 599 11.42 11.65 21.89
CA LEU A 599 10.66 12.21 20.78
C LEU A 599 10.90 13.73 20.58
N ALA A 600 11.11 14.46 21.69
CA ALA A 600 11.42 15.90 21.67
C ALA A 600 12.83 16.25 21.14
N THR A 601 13.78 15.31 21.13
CA THR A 601 15.10 15.53 20.48
C THR A 601 15.10 15.11 19.02
N SER A 602 14.15 14.27 18.60
CA SER A 602 13.83 14.03 17.19
C SER A 602 13.05 15.21 16.60
N LYS A 603 13.16 15.42 15.28
CA LYS A 603 12.36 16.44 14.59
C LYS A 603 10.89 16.05 14.44
N LEU A 604 10.54 14.81 14.78
CA LEU A 604 9.15 14.35 14.86
C LEU A 604 8.40 14.98 16.04
N GLY A 605 9.09 15.47 17.08
CA GLY A 605 8.46 16.17 18.20
C GLY A 605 7.57 17.34 17.75
N ALA A 606 7.96 18.05 16.69
CA ALA A 606 7.17 19.13 16.08
C ALA A 606 5.82 18.70 15.47
N LEU A 607 5.61 17.41 15.22
CA LEU A 607 4.30 16.87 14.82
C LEU A 607 3.34 16.71 16.00
N PHE A 608 3.89 16.66 17.22
CA PHE A 608 3.17 16.44 18.48
C PHE A 608 3.16 17.68 19.39
N GLU A 609 3.90 18.75 19.05
CA GLU A 609 3.78 20.09 19.66
C GLU A 609 2.33 20.60 19.85
N PRO A 610 1.35 20.29 18.98
CA PRO A 610 -0.04 20.67 19.22
C PRO A 610 -0.78 19.82 20.26
N LEU A 611 -0.15 18.81 20.89
CA LEU A 611 -0.70 18.06 22.00
C LEU A 611 -0.34 18.75 23.32
N GLY A 612 -1.35 18.98 24.17
CA GLY A 612 -1.14 19.51 25.53
C GLY A 612 -0.79 18.43 26.54
N GLU A 613 -0.53 18.84 27.79
CA GLU A 613 -0.16 17.90 28.86
C GLU A 613 -1.16 16.73 29.05
N PRO A 614 -0.67 15.52 29.39
CA PRO A 614 -1.53 14.39 29.73
C PRO A 614 -2.40 14.71 30.95
N ILE A 615 -3.70 14.46 30.84
CA ILE A 615 -4.65 14.62 31.95
C ILE A 615 -4.79 13.31 32.74
N GLU A 616 -4.84 13.41 34.08
CA GLU A 616 -5.02 12.25 34.98
C GLU A 616 -6.44 11.64 34.94
N HIS A 617 -7.36 12.20 34.14
CA HIS A 617 -8.77 11.85 34.11
C HIS A 617 -9.21 11.53 32.69
N LYS A 618 -9.50 10.25 32.44
CA LYS A 618 -10.00 9.73 31.16
C LYS A 618 -11.53 9.76 31.12
N LEU A 619 -12.12 10.13 29.99
CA LEU A 619 -13.56 9.97 29.77
C LEU A 619 -13.92 8.49 29.63
N ARG A 620 -14.97 8.07 30.34
CA ARG A 620 -15.49 6.71 30.24
C ARG A 620 -16.17 6.53 28.87
N PRO A 621 -15.74 5.56 28.03
CA PRO A 621 -16.41 5.25 26.76
C PRO A 621 -17.88 4.86 26.98
N ILE A 622 -18.73 5.11 25.97
CA ILE A 622 -20.14 4.75 26.01
C ILE A 622 -20.28 3.28 25.60
N GLU A 623 -21.22 2.57 26.24
CA GLU A 623 -21.46 1.15 25.96
C GLU A 623 -21.90 0.94 24.50
N GLY A 624 -21.08 0.22 23.73
CA GLY A 624 -21.27 -0.02 22.30
C GLY A 624 -20.44 0.85 21.35
N ASP A 625 -19.58 1.74 21.86
CA ASP A 625 -18.58 2.43 21.03
C ASP A 625 -17.57 1.42 20.45
N LEU A 626 -17.33 1.48 19.13
CA LEU A 626 -16.32 0.68 18.42
C LEU A 626 -14.90 1.23 18.64
N LEU A 627 -14.78 2.54 18.80
CA LEU A 627 -13.53 3.26 19.03
C LEU A 627 -13.85 4.55 19.78
N ALA A 628 -13.16 4.80 20.89
CA ALA A 628 -13.18 6.10 21.56
C ALA A 628 -11.77 6.71 21.51
N VAL A 629 -11.68 7.98 21.10
CA VAL A 629 -10.44 8.76 20.99
C VAL A 629 -10.55 9.99 21.88
N GLU A 630 -9.47 10.29 22.59
CA GLU A 630 -9.36 11.38 23.54
C GLU A 630 -7.95 11.99 23.42
N ALA A 631 -7.85 13.32 23.36
CA ALA A 631 -6.59 14.02 23.21
C ALA A 631 -6.66 15.42 23.83
N THR A 632 -5.67 15.80 24.63
CA THR A 632 -5.41 17.19 24.99
C THR A 632 -4.67 17.85 23.82
N VAL A 633 -5.12 19.01 23.35
CA VAL A 633 -4.44 19.79 22.29
C VAL A 633 -4.23 21.23 22.72
N GLU A 634 -3.05 21.77 22.46
CA GLU A 634 -2.75 23.20 22.59
C GLU A 634 -2.85 23.86 21.23
N ILE A 635 -4.00 24.48 20.97
CA ILE A 635 -4.29 25.16 19.71
C ILE A 635 -4.82 26.59 19.96
N PRO A 636 -4.45 27.57 19.13
CA PRO A 636 -5.01 28.92 19.23
C PRO A 636 -6.46 28.92 18.74
N VAL A 637 -7.38 29.44 19.57
CA VAL A 637 -8.82 29.45 19.25
C VAL A 637 -9.10 30.38 18.06
N PRO A 638 -9.55 29.87 16.89
CA PRO A 638 -9.55 30.61 15.63
C PRO A 638 -10.63 31.71 15.50
N LEU A 639 -11.36 32.01 16.59
CA LEU A 639 -12.45 32.98 16.63
C LEU A 639 -12.30 34.07 17.71
N ILE A 640 -11.31 33.97 18.61
CA ILE A 640 -11.20 34.87 19.78
C ILE A 640 -9.80 35.50 19.93
N GLY A 641 -8.79 35.03 19.19
CA GLY A 641 -7.47 35.67 19.15
C GLY A 641 -6.70 35.64 20.48
N GLY A 642 -6.85 34.57 21.25
CA GLY A 642 -6.11 34.33 22.49
C GLY A 642 -4.82 33.53 22.27
N GLU A 643 -4.00 33.47 23.33
CA GLU A 643 -2.83 32.60 23.45
C GLU A 643 -3.22 31.12 23.36
N ASN A 644 -2.24 30.22 23.18
CA ASN A 644 -2.48 28.77 23.24
C ASN A 644 -3.10 28.40 24.59
N GLN A 645 -4.17 27.61 24.56
CA GLN A 645 -4.80 27.05 25.75
C GLN A 645 -4.98 25.54 25.57
N PRO A 646 -4.87 24.75 26.64
CA PRO A 646 -5.14 23.31 26.57
C PRO A 646 -6.64 23.07 26.36
N HIS A 647 -6.96 22.38 25.27
CA HIS A 647 -8.31 21.98 24.90
C HIS A 647 -8.43 20.46 24.94
N HIS A 648 -9.49 19.96 25.56
CA HIS A 648 -9.78 18.54 25.63
C HIS A 648 -10.70 18.14 24.47
N LEU A 649 -10.18 17.37 23.52
CA LEU A 649 -10.93 16.81 22.41
C LEU A 649 -11.26 15.34 22.71
N PHE A 650 -12.52 14.97 22.51
CA PHE A 650 -12.97 13.58 22.59
C PHE A 650 -13.97 13.28 21.47
N GLY A 651 -14.02 12.02 21.06
CA GLY A 651 -14.97 11.54 20.07
C GLY A 651 -15.03 10.02 20.04
N ALA A 652 -16.18 9.48 19.66
CA ALA A 652 -16.36 8.04 19.52
C ALA A 652 -16.96 7.68 18.15
N LEU A 653 -16.49 6.57 17.60
CA LEU A 653 -17.14 5.83 16.51
C LEU A 653 -18.00 4.75 17.16
N ARG A 654 -19.26 4.66 16.75
CA ARG A 654 -20.23 3.68 17.27
C ARG A 654 -20.86 2.91 16.12
N ASP A 655 -21.00 1.59 16.27
CA ASP A 655 -21.87 0.83 15.37
C ASP A 655 -23.32 1.20 15.68
N PHE A 656 -24.06 1.67 14.68
CA PHE A 656 -25.48 1.93 14.83
C PHE A 656 -26.25 1.27 13.70
N ARG A 657 -27.09 0.30 14.08
CA ARG A 657 -28.17 -0.17 13.22
C ARG A 657 -29.33 0.81 13.35
N SER A 658 -29.38 1.81 12.49
CA SER A 658 -30.64 2.52 12.26
C SER A 658 -31.58 1.58 11.49
N PRO A 659 -32.72 1.16 12.06
CA PRO A 659 -33.75 0.49 11.27
C PRO A 659 -34.28 1.50 10.24
N LEU A 660 -33.85 1.31 9.00
CA LEU A 660 -34.29 2.11 7.86
C LEU A 660 -35.63 1.55 7.38
N VAL A 661 -36.72 2.25 7.69
CA VAL A 661 -38.05 1.90 7.22
C VAL A 661 -38.26 2.56 5.86
N VAL A 662 -38.53 1.74 4.84
CA VAL A 662 -38.84 2.24 3.49
C VAL A 662 -40.35 2.41 3.36
N THR A 663 -40.82 3.66 3.48
CA THR A 663 -42.24 4.00 3.28
C THR A 663 -42.40 4.80 2.00
N ASN A 664 -43.23 4.32 1.08
CA ASN A 664 -43.48 4.97 -0.23
C ASN A 664 -42.20 5.29 -1.06
N GLY A 665 -41.13 4.52 -0.88
CA GLY A 665 -39.85 4.72 -1.59
C GLY A 665 -38.93 5.79 -0.99
N GLN A 666 -39.31 6.39 0.15
CA GLN A 666 -38.41 7.22 0.96
C GLN A 666 -37.83 6.38 2.10
N ILE A 667 -36.54 6.60 2.38
CA ILE A 667 -35.81 5.98 3.48
C ILE A 667 -35.88 6.92 4.68
N GLU A 668 -36.58 6.51 5.73
CA GLU A 668 -36.63 7.23 7.00
C GLU A 668 -35.97 6.39 8.09
N SER A 669 -35.28 7.04 9.03
CA SER A 669 -34.81 6.40 10.25
C SER A 669 -35.96 6.29 11.24
N GLU A 670 -36.27 5.08 11.71
CA GLU A 670 -37.16 4.92 12.87
C GLU A 670 -36.53 5.60 14.10
N GLY A 671 -37.31 6.44 14.79
CA GLY A 671 -36.87 7.25 15.94
C GLY A 671 -37.81 7.12 17.13
#